data_AF-A0A1M3N8A6-F1
#
_entry.id   AF-A0A1M3N8A6-F1
#
_cell.length_a   1.000
_cell.length_b   1.000
_cell.length_c   1.000
_cell.angle_alpha   90.00
_cell.angle_beta   90.00
_cell.angle_gamma   90.00
#
_symmetry.space_group_name_H-M   'P 1'
#
loop_
_entity.id
_entity.type
_entity.pdbx_description
1 polymer ?
#
loop_
_entity_poly.entity_id
_entity_poly.type
_entity_poly.pdbx_seq_one_letter_code
_entity_poly.pdbx_strand_id
1 'polypeptide(L)'
;MSNDLWRWADPDGQQRRVRLDELRAALAEGHIAPNTPVWRAGWQSWQAAHEVPELSSASLGGATGVVLNIPPPPLAMVAVQQEYEAASGSMAPPPVKSDVEEEPPPPPRYVPAQTKSPSIHPSPGPLKTQLGGSAYVPVASGGAPPSPGSSRGAVPDGAAPKLAPSLPTTIGIPPPPEVLAAAAARTRSAPPPPPPAKPRAPGAEMIEELSGSMLLDSPSTSDLSAAGSDGLPAPTDPLVQDGLGQPADDDIVDAGIPRRPNLTLLLDDIAAIKQGRPPKNKLLIGVVGVLALSVLIMLVAGIASLFSGPSSSSSSDSKKTAASASAASGSAPATSATTTTTAAASAPAEIPPPPPPQETKSGVVLGDCTLSGDARTLAPRAVIASAIEARALDGRLALGFAASARDAVAMSLDPSSLAPTATVHAKPAGGDARRVTPMLSGSKLIAMPDVDRKNDHLASRRVVAASSLIDVGVSDGEIVWAPHKKDSSAKLFSVDGEGPIEALRAIPLTDRKGIALTFRRGNAIHVGVAKGDSVLEAEGPLSKISGSGQVGSPAIAASGDNVIVAWADRAGTGADWSIRWATITIGSEATEGTPFTLPAGGLGEHAMSPSLASLGGGRFLLAWTEGPVSNHQVRAITMGKDGSPSGAALSISASGVNAGQPAAVVGSDGRGAIAFLAARGKALEVQAAPINCSPR
;
A
#
# COMPACT_ATOMS: atom_id res chain seq x y z
N MET A 1 8.16 7.91 -25.13
CA MET A 1 6.82 7.98 -25.74
C MET A 1 7.02 8.54 -27.14
N SER A 2 6.82 7.74 -28.19
CA SER A 2 6.91 8.25 -29.56
C SER A 2 5.77 9.24 -29.79
N ASN A 3 6.09 10.43 -30.31
CA ASN A 3 5.12 11.44 -30.74
C ASN A 3 4.44 10.95 -32.02
N ASP A 4 3.60 9.92 -31.93
CA ASP A 4 2.87 9.41 -33.08
C ASP A 4 1.80 10.44 -33.47
N LEU A 5 2.12 11.23 -34.50
CA LEU A 5 1.22 12.21 -35.09
C LEU A 5 0.15 11.48 -35.92
N TRP A 6 -1.10 11.67 -35.55
CA TRP A 6 -2.25 11.16 -36.28
C TRP A 6 -2.78 12.21 -37.23
N ARG A 7 -3.41 11.75 -38.31
CA ARG A 7 -4.15 12.57 -39.25
C ARG A 7 -5.61 12.16 -39.25
N TRP A 8 -6.50 13.14 -39.41
CA TRP A 8 -7.90 12.89 -39.70
C TRP A 8 -8.37 13.84 -40.80
N ALA A 9 -9.39 13.44 -41.55
CA ALA A 9 -9.94 14.23 -42.65
C ALA A 9 -11.33 14.80 -42.31
N ASP A 10 -11.49 16.11 -42.48
CA ASP A 10 -12.79 16.78 -42.45
C ASP A 10 -13.68 16.31 -43.64
N PRO A 11 -15.01 16.53 -43.59
CA PRO A 11 -15.92 16.16 -44.69
C PRO A 11 -15.55 16.80 -46.04
N ASP A 12 -14.89 17.97 -45.99
CA ASP A 12 -14.37 18.68 -47.16
C ASP A 12 -13.02 18.10 -47.69
N GLY A 13 -12.50 17.04 -47.05
CA GLY A 13 -11.23 16.42 -47.39
C GLY A 13 -9.99 17.13 -46.84
N GLN A 14 -10.17 18.16 -46.00
CA GLN A 14 -9.06 18.86 -45.33
C GLN A 14 -8.44 17.95 -44.27
N GLN A 15 -7.13 17.74 -44.35
CA GLN A 15 -6.40 16.92 -43.39
C GLN A 15 -5.95 17.75 -42.19
N ARG A 16 -6.16 17.25 -40.97
CA ARG A 16 -5.63 17.84 -39.75
C ARG A 16 -4.70 16.87 -39.05
N ARG A 17 -3.61 17.40 -38.50
CA ARG A 17 -2.63 16.63 -37.71
C ARG A 17 -2.91 16.87 -36.23
N VAL A 18 -3.01 15.80 -35.46
CA VAL A 18 -3.34 15.83 -34.03
C VAL A 18 -2.57 14.76 -33.29
N ARG A 19 -2.45 14.90 -31.97
CA ARG A 19 -1.96 13.80 -31.11
C ARG A 19 -3.07 12.77 -30.92
N LEU A 20 -2.70 11.54 -30.56
CA LEU A 20 -3.65 10.45 -30.31
C LEU A 20 -4.69 10.84 -29.24
N ASP A 21 -4.26 11.51 -28.17
CA ASP A 21 -5.17 11.89 -27.07
C ASP A 21 -6.15 13.00 -27.47
N GLU A 22 -5.72 13.95 -28.31
CA GLU A 22 -6.60 14.99 -28.88
C GLU A 22 -7.64 14.36 -29.82
N LEU A 23 -7.24 13.39 -30.64
CA LEU A 23 -8.15 12.66 -31.52
C LEU A 23 -9.21 11.87 -30.73
N ARG A 24 -8.80 11.21 -29.64
CA ARG A 24 -9.71 10.51 -28.73
C ARG A 24 -10.68 11.47 -28.05
N ALA A 25 -10.19 12.60 -27.54
CA ALA A 25 -11.04 13.60 -26.89
C ALA A 25 -12.10 14.14 -27.87
N ALA A 26 -11.70 14.51 -29.09
CA ALA A 26 -12.60 15.02 -30.10
C ALA A 26 -13.67 13.99 -30.55
N LEU A 27 -13.33 12.69 -30.60
CA LEU A 27 -14.29 11.61 -30.85
C LEU A 27 -15.25 11.40 -29.67
N ALA A 28 -14.74 11.41 -28.44
CA ALA A 28 -15.53 11.19 -27.23
C ALA A 28 -16.52 12.35 -26.97
N GLU A 29 -16.11 13.58 -27.26
CA GLU A 29 -16.93 14.79 -27.16
C GLU A 29 -17.94 14.92 -28.32
N GLY A 30 -17.81 14.08 -29.35
CA GLY A 30 -18.67 14.11 -30.54
C GLY A 30 -18.40 15.29 -31.47
N HIS A 31 -17.23 15.94 -31.34
CA HIS A 31 -16.76 16.98 -32.27
C HIS A 31 -16.37 16.39 -33.63
N ILE A 32 -15.92 15.14 -33.65
CA ILE A 32 -15.59 14.38 -34.85
C ILE A 32 -16.52 13.16 -34.91
N ALA A 33 -17.00 12.82 -36.11
CA ALA A 33 -17.91 11.70 -36.27
C ALA A 33 -17.16 10.35 -36.09
N PRO A 34 -17.83 9.32 -35.54
CA PRO A 34 -17.24 7.98 -35.38
C PRO A 34 -16.71 7.36 -36.68
N ASN A 35 -17.26 7.75 -37.83
CA ASN A 35 -16.85 7.27 -39.15
C ASN A 35 -15.84 8.18 -39.85
N THR A 36 -15.27 9.17 -39.16
CA THR A 36 -14.25 10.04 -39.72
C THR A 36 -12.99 9.25 -40.11
N PRO A 37 -12.46 9.44 -41.34
CA PRO A 37 -11.23 8.80 -41.78
C PRO A 37 -10.03 9.31 -40.97
N VAL A 38 -9.26 8.36 -40.43
CA VAL A 38 -8.02 8.59 -39.69
C VAL A 38 -6.86 7.82 -40.31
N TRP A 39 -5.64 8.32 -40.11
CA TRP A 39 -4.42 7.74 -40.65
C TRP A 39 -3.24 8.03 -39.73
N ARG A 40 -2.26 7.11 -39.67
CA ARG A 40 -0.97 7.30 -39.01
C ARG A 40 0.17 6.79 -39.91
N ALA A 41 1.39 7.24 -39.65
CA ALA A 41 2.58 6.80 -40.40
C ALA A 41 2.68 5.26 -40.45
N GLY A 42 3.07 4.72 -41.63
CA GLY A 42 3.10 3.28 -41.87
C GLY A 42 1.76 2.65 -42.30
N TRP A 43 0.68 3.43 -42.46
CA TRP A 43 -0.59 2.91 -42.99
C TRP A 43 -0.72 3.10 -44.49
N GLN A 44 -1.18 2.06 -45.18
CA GLN A 44 -1.38 2.07 -46.64
C GLN A 44 -2.72 2.73 -47.05
N SER A 45 -3.67 2.88 -46.13
CA SER A 45 -4.98 3.46 -46.38
C SER A 45 -5.54 4.16 -45.15
N TRP A 46 -6.46 5.10 -45.36
CA TRP A 46 -7.28 5.67 -44.29
C TRP A 46 -8.23 4.60 -43.73
N GLN A 47 -8.50 4.65 -42.43
CA GLN A 47 -9.48 3.78 -41.77
C GLN A 47 -10.51 4.64 -41.04
N ALA A 48 -11.73 4.14 -40.85
CA ALA A 48 -12.71 4.89 -40.06
C ALA A 48 -12.36 4.84 -38.57
N ALA A 49 -12.53 5.94 -37.84
CA ALA A 49 -12.12 6.02 -36.43
C ALA A 49 -12.70 4.91 -35.54
N HIS A 50 -13.95 4.47 -35.78
CA HIS A 50 -14.57 3.36 -35.04
C HIS A 50 -14.00 1.97 -35.37
N GLU A 51 -13.32 1.79 -36.50
CA GLU A 51 -12.67 0.53 -36.90
C GLU A 51 -11.28 0.39 -36.29
N VAL A 52 -10.69 1.50 -35.82
CA VAL A 52 -9.37 1.54 -35.19
C VAL A 52 -9.49 1.17 -33.71
N PRO A 53 -8.90 0.05 -33.23
CA PRO A 53 -9.05 -0.41 -31.86
C PRO A 53 -8.73 0.68 -30.81
N GLU A 54 -7.68 1.47 -31.05
CA GLU A 54 -7.23 2.56 -30.16
C GLU A 54 -8.20 3.75 -30.05
N LEU A 55 -9.17 3.87 -30.97
CA LEU A 55 -10.15 4.97 -31.08
C LEU A 55 -11.61 4.50 -30.95
N SER A 56 -11.84 3.18 -31.03
CA SER A 56 -13.17 2.55 -31.02
C SER A 56 -14.00 2.92 -29.78
N SER A 57 -13.39 2.90 -28.59
CA SER A 57 -14.04 3.24 -27.32
C SER A 57 -14.49 4.70 -27.26
N ALA A 58 -13.66 5.63 -27.72
CA ALA A 58 -14.00 7.06 -27.81
C ALA A 58 -15.10 7.33 -28.84
N SER A 59 -15.04 6.63 -29.99
CA SER A 59 -16.03 6.74 -31.08
C SER A 59 -17.43 6.27 -30.63
N LEU A 60 -17.51 5.23 -29.81
CA LEU A 60 -18.78 4.74 -29.25
C LEU A 60 -19.37 5.69 -28.19
N GLY A 61 -18.51 6.38 -27.42
CA GLY A 61 -18.93 7.41 -26.46
C GLY A 61 -19.67 8.58 -27.12
N GLY A 62 -19.09 9.14 -28.19
CA GLY A 62 -19.72 10.22 -28.95
C GLY A 62 -20.99 9.81 -29.70
N ALA A 63 -21.06 8.57 -30.20
CA ALA A 63 -22.22 8.06 -30.93
C ALA A 63 -23.46 7.86 -30.05
N THR A 64 -23.28 7.43 -28.80
CA THR A 64 -24.37 7.08 -27.90
C THR A 64 -24.94 8.28 -27.14
N GLY A 65 -24.30 9.45 -27.24
CA GLY A 65 -24.70 10.66 -26.50
C GLY A 65 -24.54 10.52 -24.98
N VAL A 66 -23.86 9.47 -24.51
CA VAL A 66 -23.52 9.27 -23.10
C VAL A 66 -22.28 10.11 -22.80
N VAL A 67 -22.48 11.42 -22.70
CA VAL A 67 -21.47 12.31 -22.12
C VAL A 67 -21.42 11.97 -20.64
N LEU A 68 -20.34 11.31 -20.20
CA LEU A 68 -19.99 11.33 -18.78
C LEU A 68 -19.91 12.81 -18.39
N ASN A 69 -20.84 13.27 -17.55
CA ASN A 69 -20.95 14.66 -17.11
C ASN A 69 -19.72 15.04 -16.29
N ILE A 70 -18.62 15.34 -16.99
CA ILE A 70 -17.38 15.85 -16.44
C ILE A 70 -17.58 17.37 -16.35
N PRO A 71 -17.57 17.95 -15.14
CA PRO A 71 -17.74 19.39 -14.99
C PRO A 71 -16.62 20.13 -15.76
N PRO A 72 -16.93 21.27 -16.40
CA PRO A 72 -15.92 22.03 -17.12
C PRO A 72 -14.76 22.38 -16.18
N PRO A 73 -13.51 22.37 -16.70
CA PRO A 73 -12.36 22.69 -15.88
C PRO A 73 -12.55 24.10 -15.28
N PRO A 74 -12.16 24.30 -14.01
CA PRO A 74 -12.26 25.61 -13.38
C PRO A 74 -11.61 26.67 -14.26
N LEU A 75 -12.19 27.86 -14.40
CA LEU A 75 -11.66 28.94 -15.26
C LEU A 75 -10.17 29.27 -15.02
N ALA A 76 -9.63 28.93 -13.84
CA ALA A 76 -8.20 29.00 -13.54
C ALA A 76 -7.33 28.10 -14.43
N MET A 77 -7.82 26.93 -14.87
CA MET A 77 -7.13 26.03 -15.81
C MET A 77 -7.00 26.65 -17.19
N VAL A 78 -8.03 27.34 -17.67
CA VAL A 78 -8.02 27.98 -18.99
C VAL A 78 -7.02 29.14 -19.02
N ALA A 79 -6.91 29.88 -17.91
CA ALA A 79 -5.92 30.95 -17.76
C ALA A 79 -4.47 30.42 -17.74
N VAL A 80 -4.22 29.31 -17.04
CA VAL A 80 -2.88 28.68 -16.98
C VAL A 80 -2.48 28.08 -18.33
N GLN A 81 -3.43 27.49 -19.07
CA GLN A 81 -3.19 26.99 -20.43
C GLN A 81 -2.86 28.16 -21.39
N GLN A 82 -3.58 29.28 -21.30
CA GLN A 82 -3.29 30.46 -22.10
C GLN A 82 -1.96 31.12 -21.74
N GLU A 83 -1.56 31.15 -20.47
CA GLU A 83 -0.24 31.65 -20.04
C GLU A 83 0.90 30.72 -20.48
N TYR A 84 0.68 29.40 -20.46
CA TYR A 84 1.66 28.41 -20.93
C TYR A 84 1.87 28.49 -22.45
N GLU A 85 0.78 28.63 -23.22
CA GLU A 85 0.84 28.82 -24.67
C GLU A 85 1.51 30.15 -25.03
N ALA A 86 1.21 31.23 -24.30
CA ALA A 86 1.89 32.52 -24.46
C ALA A 86 3.38 32.47 -24.11
N ALA A 87 3.79 31.67 -23.13
CA ALA A 87 5.19 31.48 -22.74
C ALA A 87 5.97 30.56 -23.69
N SER A 88 5.29 29.66 -24.40
CA SER A 88 5.91 28.67 -25.30
C SER A 88 6.30 29.21 -26.70
N GLY A 89 5.95 30.46 -27.02
CA GLY A 89 6.18 31.07 -28.33
C GLY A 89 7.64 31.43 -28.70
N SER A 90 8.65 31.05 -27.90
CA SER A 90 10.05 31.47 -28.12
C SER A 90 11.09 30.36 -27.96
N MET A 91 10.78 29.13 -28.36
CA MET A 91 11.80 28.09 -28.52
C MET A 91 11.82 27.58 -29.97
N ALA A 92 12.80 28.06 -30.73
CA ALA A 92 13.10 27.51 -32.04
C ALA A 92 13.57 26.05 -31.86
N PRO A 93 12.93 25.06 -32.52
CA PRO A 93 13.34 23.66 -32.40
C PRO A 93 14.68 23.42 -33.12
N PRO A 94 15.52 22.49 -32.63
CA PRO A 94 16.75 22.09 -33.30
C PRO A 94 16.46 21.37 -34.63
N PRO A 95 17.39 21.38 -35.60
CA PRO A 95 17.16 20.77 -36.90
C PRO A 95 17.10 19.24 -36.76
N VAL A 96 15.88 18.70 -36.88
CA VAL A 96 15.64 17.26 -36.98
C VAL A 96 16.04 16.81 -38.38
N LYS A 97 16.82 15.73 -38.46
CA LYS A 97 17.12 15.04 -39.72
C LYS A 97 15.81 14.70 -40.42
N SER A 98 15.73 15.00 -41.71
CA SER A 98 14.57 14.76 -42.56
C SER A 98 14.27 13.27 -42.65
N ASP A 99 13.41 12.78 -41.76
CA ASP A 99 12.61 11.60 -42.02
C ASP A 99 11.75 11.92 -43.25
N VAL A 100 11.80 11.04 -44.25
CA VAL A 100 10.96 11.12 -45.44
C VAL A 100 9.52 11.06 -44.94
N GLU A 101 8.86 12.22 -44.90
CA GLU A 101 7.51 12.37 -44.39
C GLU A 101 6.58 11.61 -45.34
N GLU A 102 6.18 10.40 -44.94
CA GLU A 102 5.28 9.56 -45.73
C GLU A 102 3.94 10.30 -45.86
N GLU A 103 3.67 10.83 -47.05
CA GLU A 103 2.45 11.56 -47.35
C GLU A 103 1.31 10.55 -47.54
N PRO A 104 0.21 10.66 -46.77
CA PRO A 104 -0.89 9.70 -46.89
C PRO A 104 -1.54 9.80 -48.28
N PRO A 105 -2.18 8.72 -48.76
CA PRO A 105 -3.05 8.81 -49.93
C PRO A 105 -4.16 9.86 -49.72
N PRO A 106 -4.83 10.36 -50.77
CA PRO A 106 -5.96 11.28 -50.60
C PRO A 106 -7.08 10.63 -49.76
N PRO A 107 -7.66 11.35 -48.77
CA PRO A 107 -8.68 10.78 -47.90
C PRO A 107 -9.95 10.46 -48.68
N PRO A 108 -10.67 9.37 -48.31
CA PRO A 108 -11.95 9.07 -48.90
C PRO A 108 -12.97 10.15 -48.54
N ARG A 109 -13.84 10.53 -49.49
CA ARG A 109 -15.02 11.33 -49.17
C ARG A 109 -15.93 10.51 -48.27
N TYR A 110 -16.39 11.09 -47.17
CA TYR A 110 -17.34 10.48 -46.26
C TYR A 110 -18.44 11.47 -45.89
N VAL A 111 -19.58 10.94 -45.46
CA VAL A 111 -20.67 11.72 -44.89
C VAL A 111 -20.64 11.46 -43.37
N PRO A 112 -20.49 12.50 -42.52
CA PRO A 112 -20.46 12.34 -41.07
C PRO A 112 -21.69 11.59 -40.55
N ALA A 113 -21.46 10.53 -39.77
CA ALA A 113 -22.52 9.90 -39.01
C ALA A 113 -23.04 10.88 -37.95
N GLN A 114 -24.37 10.96 -37.77
CA GLN A 114 -24.98 11.90 -36.83
C GLN A 114 -24.53 11.62 -35.39
N THR A 115 -23.93 12.61 -34.74
CA THR A 115 -23.65 12.59 -33.30
C THR A 115 -24.89 13.08 -32.54
N LYS A 116 -25.29 12.36 -31.49
CA LYS A 116 -26.52 12.64 -30.75
C LYS A 116 -26.24 13.72 -29.69
N SER A 117 -26.66 14.97 -29.94
CA SER A 117 -26.41 16.08 -29.00
C SER A 117 -27.06 15.83 -27.63
N PRO A 118 -26.37 16.13 -26.50
CA PRO A 118 -26.91 15.92 -25.17
C PRO A 118 -28.08 16.85 -24.87
N SER A 119 -29.22 16.28 -24.45
CA SER A 119 -30.40 17.02 -23.99
C SER A 119 -30.28 17.34 -22.49
N ILE A 120 -30.41 18.61 -22.11
CA ILE A 120 -30.29 19.09 -20.72
C ILE A 120 -31.60 18.83 -19.95
N HIS A 121 -31.57 18.01 -18.90
CA HIS A 121 -32.72 17.79 -17.98
C HIS A 121 -32.65 18.68 -16.72
N PRO A 122 -33.79 19.23 -16.22
CA PRO A 122 -33.82 20.04 -14.99
C PRO A 122 -33.88 19.20 -13.69
N SER A 123 -33.36 19.79 -12.60
CA SER A 123 -33.04 19.18 -11.30
C SER A 123 -34.24 19.00 -10.35
N PRO A 124 -34.31 17.96 -9.48
CA PRO A 124 -35.40 17.76 -8.52
C PRO A 124 -35.15 18.42 -7.16
N GLY A 125 -36.20 18.98 -6.55
CA GLY A 125 -36.18 19.70 -5.26
C GLY A 125 -36.23 18.82 -4.00
N PRO A 126 -36.05 19.40 -2.79
CA PRO A 126 -35.76 18.66 -1.55
C PRO A 126 -37.01 18.21 -0.78
N LEU A 127 -36.95 17.00 -0.22
CA LEU A 127 -37.94 16.39 0.68
C LEU A 127 -37.81 16.90 2.12
N LYS A 128 -38.93 17.28 2.75
CA LYS A 128 -39.05 17.66 4.16
C LYS A 128 -39.20 16.42 5.07
N THR A 129 -38.41 16.41 6.14
CA THR A 129 -38.50 15.50 7.29
C THR A 129 -39.69 15.89 8.19
N GLN A 130 -40.54 14.92 8.57
CA GLN A 130 -41.50 15.06 9.67
C GLN A 130 -41.16 14.05 10.77
N LEU A 131 -40.89 14.60 11.96
CA LEU A 131 -40.84 13.90 13.25
C LEU A 131 -42.24 13.80 13.85
N GLY A 132 -42.52 12.69 14.55
CA GLY A 132 -43.42 12.67 15.71
C GLY A 132 -44.48 11.57 15.70
N GLY A 133 -44.54 10.80 16.79
CA GLY A 133 -45.76 10.06 17.15
C GLY A 133 -45.55 8.70 17.80
N SER A 134 -45.32 8.70 19.13
CA SER A 134 -45.42 7.52 19.99
C SER A 134 -46.88 7.13 20.21
N ALA A 135 -47.21 5.84 20.13
CA ALA A 135 -48.39 5.27 20.79
C ALA A 135 -48.20 3.76 21.07
N TYR A 136 -48.48 3.42 22.32
CA TYR A 136 -48.40 2.14 23.02
C TYR A 136 -49.71 1.37 22.88
N VAL A 137 -49.74 0.05 22.59
CA VAL A 137 -50.71 -0.95 23.12
C VAL A 137 -50.19 -2.41 22.85
N PRO A 138 -50.74 -3.50 23.43
CA PRO A 138 -50.06 -4.30 24.47
C PRO A 138 -49.83 -5.78 24.10
N VAL A 139 -49.23 -6.50 25.05
CA VAL A 139 -48.93 -7.94 25.09
C VAL A 139 -50.22 -8.80 25.07
N ALA A 140 -50.22 -9.87 24.28
CA ALA A 140 -51.07 -11.04 24.48
C ALA A 140 -50.29 -12.33 24.16
N SER A 141 -50.39 -13.28 25.09
CA SER A 141 -49.71 -14.56 25.12
C SER A 141 -50.51 -15.66 24.42
N GLY A 142 -49.81 -16.66 23.86
CA GLY A 142 -50.26 -18.06 23.88
C GLY A 142 -50.54 -18.74 22.54
N GLY A 143 -49.90 -19.90 22.32
CA GLY A 143 -50.50 -21.03 21.59
C GLY A 143 -49.79 -21.48 20.31
N ALA A 144 -48.95 -22.51 20.41
CA ALA A 144 -48.75 -23.53 19.35
C ALA A 144 -49.77 -24.68 19.55
N PRO A 145 -49.84 -25.79 18.77
CA PRO A 145 -49.35 -26.16 17.42
C PRO A 145 -50.56 -26.78 16.60
N PRO A 146 -50.48 -27.79 15.67
CA PRO A 146 -49.37 -28.44 14.94
C PRO A 146 -49.60 -28.66 13.42
N SER A 147 -48.56 -29.22 12.78
CA SER A 147 -48.51 -29.82 11.43
C SER A 147 -49.52 -30.96 11.18
N PRO A 148 -49.69 -31.36 9.91
CA PRO A 148 -49.37 -32.74 9.57
C PRO A 148 -48.64 -32.90 8.22
N GLY A 149 -47.86 -33.98 8.11
CA GLY A 149 -47.13 -34.38 6.91
C GLY A 149 -47.80 -35.50 6.10
N SER A 150 -47.20 -35.70 4.92
CA SER A 150 -47.14 -36.88 4.04
C SER A 150 -48.41 -37.63 3.64
N SER A 151 -48.69 -37.63 2.32
CA SER A 151 -48.94 -38.87 1.57
C SER A 151 -48.52 -38.76 0.10
N ARG A 152 -47.92 -39.86 -0.38
CA ARG A 152 -47.51 -40.18 -1.76
C ARG A 152 -48.71 -40.41 -2.67
N GLY A 153 -48.59 -40.08 -3.95
CA GLY A 153 -49.44 -40.60 -5.04
C GLY A 153 -48.96 -40.12 -6.41
N ALA A 154 -48.89 -41.03 -7.39
CA ALA A 154 -48.20 -40.87 -8.68
C ALA A 154 -49.09 -40.31 -9.82
N VAL A 155 -48.44 -39.57 -10.75
CA VAL A 155 -48.50 -39.49 -12.24
C VAL A 155 -49.68 -40.25 -12.94
N PRO A 156 -50.39 -39.71 -13.97
CA PRO A 156 -49.77 -39.25 -15.23
C PRO A 156 -50.37 -38.08 -16.04
N ASP A 157 -49.51 -37.63 -16.97
CA ASP A 157 -49.66 -36.94 -18.26
C ASP A 157 -51.03 -36.46 -18.76
N GLY A 158 -51.02 -35.24 -19.34
CA GLY A 158 -51.83 -34.94 -20.51
C GLY A 158 -52.40 -33.52 -20.60
N ALA A 159 -52.01 -32.84 -21.69
CA ALA A 159 -52.73 -31.78 -22.40
C ALA A 159 -52.53 -30.31 -21.98
N ALA A 160 -51.89 -29.57 -22.90
CA ALA A 160 -51.99 -28.12 -23.08
C ALA A 160 -53.44 -27.68 -23.39
N PRO A 161 -53.79 -26.39 -23.20
CA PRO A 161 -53.87 -25.54 -24.40
C PRO A 161 -53.58 -24.03 -24.22
N LYS A 162 -53.03 -23.47 -25.31
CA LYS A 162 -53.36 -22.21 -26.03
C LYS A 162 -53.53 -20.86 -25.28
N LEU A 163 -52.66 -19.94 -25.73
CA LEU A 163 -52.83 -18.47 -25.83
C LEU A 163 -54.20 -18.04 -26.39
N ALA A 164 -54.73 -16.90 -25.94
CA ALA A 164 -54.87 -15.60 -26.66
C ALA A 164 -55.80 -14.61 -25.85
N PRO A 165 -56.07 -13.35 -26.29
CA PRO A 165 -55.89 -12.14 -25.46
C PRO A 165 -57.19 -11.29 -25.30
N SER A 166 -57.14 -10.19 -24.52
CA SER A 166 -57.77 -8.87 -24.85
C SER A 166 -57.92 -7.94 -23.64
N LEU A 167 -57.54 -6.67 -23.83
CA LEU A 167 -57.88 -5.47 -23.03
C LEU A 167 -59.40 -5.14 -23.11
N PRO A 168 -59.94 -4.22 -22.30
CA PRO A 168 -60.00 -2.82 -22.76
C PRO A 168 -59.79 -1.72 -21.68
N THR A 169 -59.55 -0.54 -22.24
CA THR A 169 -59.23 0.80 -21.74
C THR A 169 -60.43 1.56 -21.14
N THR A 170 -60.18 2.49 -20.21
CA THR A 170 -61.08 3.59 -19.76
C THR A 170 -60.18 4.80 -19.44
N ILE A 171 -60.02 5.84 -20.28
CA ILE A 171 -60.82 7.09 -20.42
C ILE A 171 -61.23 7.65 -19.05
N GLY A 172 -60.86 8.83 -18.54
CA GLY A 172 -60.44 10.11 -19.08
C GLY A 172 -61.16 11.23 -18.28
N ILE A 173 -60.58 12.45 -18.27
CA ILE A 173 -61.18 13.78 -18.01
C ILE A 173 -60.76 14.51 -16.69
N PRO A 174 -60.37 15.81 -16.75
CA PRO A 174 -59.75 16.62 -15.69
C PRO A 174 -60.71 17.68 -15.09
N PRO A 175 -60.24 18.55 -14.16
CA PRO A 175 -60.81 19.90 -14.02
C PRO A 175 -59.73 21.00 -13.69
N PRO A 176 -60.05 22.32 -13.57
CA PRO A 176 -59.65 23.39 -14.51
C PRO A 176 -58.97 24.61 -13.78
N PRO A 177 -58.77 25.80 -14.41
CA PRO A 177 -57.76 26.80 -14.02
C PRO A 177 -58.28 28.07 -13.28
N GLU A 178 -57.31 28.94 -12.93
CA GLU A 178 -57.35 30.36 -12.50
C GLU A 178 -57.66 30.69 -11.03
N VAL A 179 -56.75 31.42 -10.35
CA VAL A 179 -56.97 32.82 -9.88
C VAL A 179 -55.62 33.55 -9.69
N LEU A 180 -55.57 34.79 -10.20
CA LEU A 180 -54.50 35.80 -10.10
C LEU A 180 -54.47 36.55 -8.74
N ALA A 181 -53.25 36.97 -8.38
CA ALA A 181 -52.87 38.27 -7.79
C ALA A 181 -52.85 38.54 -6.25
N ALA A 182 -51.70 39.15 -5.89
CA ALA A 182 -51.44 40.20 -4.89
C ALA A 182 -51.17 39.83 -3.41
N ALA A 183 -49.92 40.03 -2.98
CA ALA A 183 -49.59 41.00 -1.93
C ALA A 183 -48.06 41.25 -1.85
N ALA A 184 -47.71 42.53 -1.88
CA ALA A 184 -46.37 43.07 -1.75
C ALA A 184 -45.88 43.14 -0.29
N ALA A 185 -44.60 43.48 -0.17
CA ALA A 185 -43.88 43.98 1.00
C ALA A 185 -43.24 42.96 1.96
N ARG A 186 -41.93 42.79 1.84
CA ARG A 186 -40.96 43.08 2.92
C ARG A 186 -39.52 43.01 2.40
N THR A 187 -39.00 44.19 2.11
CA THR A 187 -37.58 44.52 2.09
C THR A 187 -36.98 44.30 3.49
N ARG A 188 -35.96 43.44 3.61
CA ARG A 188 -34.94 43.53 4.67
C ARG A 188 -33.57 43.18 4.11
N SER A 189 -32.66 44.10 4.36
CA SER A 189 -31.29 44.22 3.90
C SER A 189 -30.41 43.01 4.29
N ALA A 190 -29.62 42.53 3.34
CA ALA A 190 -28.53 41.57 3.57
C ALA A 190 -27.25 42.30 4.01
N PRO A 191 -26.45 41.74 4.93
CA PRO A 191 -25.14 42.29 5.31
C PRO A 191 -24.06 41.99 4.24
N PRO A 192 -23.01 42.82 4.13
CA PRO A 192 -21.98 42.68 3.10
C PRO A 192 -21.06 41.46 3.35
N PRO A 193 -20.48 40.88 2.28
CA PRO A 193 -19.57 39.74 2.38
C PRO A 193 -18.17 40.14 2.90
N PRO A 194 -17.45 39.23 3.56
CA PRO A 194 -16.07 39.47 4.02
C PRO A 194 -15.05 39.49 2.86
N PRO A 195 -13.90 40.16 3.03
CA PRO A 195 -12.89 40.34 1.99
C PRO A 195 -12.12 39.05 1.64
N PRO A 196 -11.57 38.93 0.41
CA PRO A 196 -10.96 37.71 -0.09
C PRO A 196 -9.62 37.37 0.58
N ALA A 197 -9.46 36.09 0.94
CA ALA A 197 -8.21 35.53 1.43
C ALA A 197 -7.19 35.31 0.28
N LYS A 198 -5.91 35.52 0.57
CA LYS A 198 -4.77 35.35 -0.35
C LYS A 198 -4.68 33.91 -0.91
N PRO A 199 -4.30 33.72 -2.19
CA PRO A 199 -4.15 32.38 -2.76
C PRO A 199 -2.94 31.65 -2.15
N ARG A 200 -3.17 30.44 -1.67
CA ARG A 200 -2.14 29.46 -1.31
C ARG A 200 -1.94 28.56 -2.52
N ALA A 201 -0.68 28.31 -2.89
CA ALA A 201 -0.29 27.50 -4.04
C ALA A 201 -0.97 26.11 -4.03
N PRO A 202 -1.60 25.67 -5.14
CA PRO A 202 -2.06 24.30 -5.29
C PRO A 202 -0.94 23.40 -5.83
N GLY A 203 -0.70 22.29 -5.13
CA GLY A 203 0.11 21.18 -5.60
C GLY A 203 -0.63 20.33 -6.64
N ALA A 204 0.16 19.60 -7.43
CA ALA A 204 -0.27 18.74 -8.53
C ALA A 204 -1.06 17.50 -8.06
N GLU A 205 -2.05 17.06 -8.86
CA GLU A 205 -2.74 15.77 -8.69
C GLU A 205 -2.34 14.79 -9.81
N MET A 206 -2.00 13.56 -9.41
CA MET A 206 -1.60 12.42 -10.25
C MET A 206 -2.79 11.48 -10.47
N ILE A 207 -2.91 10.93 -11.69
CA ILE A 207 -3.79 9.78 -11.99
C ILE A 207 -3.06 8.53 -11.48
N GLU A 208 -3.57 7.92 -10.41
CA GLU A 208 -2.94 6.77 -9.73
C GLU A 208 -3.44 5.46 -10.36
N GLU A 209 -2.56 4.74 -11.06
CA GLU A 209 -2.84 3.42 -11.61
C GLU A 209 -2.76 2.34 -10.52
N LEU A 210 -3.71 1.39 -10.55
CA LEU A 210 -3.75 0.21 -9.65
C LEU A 210 -2.54 -0.73 -9.79
N SER A 211 -1.71 -0.49 -10.80
CA SER A 211 -0.44 -1.16 -11.10
C SER A 211 0.75 -0.59 -10.31
N GLY A 212 0.52 -0.04 -9.12
CA GLY A 212 1.49 0.67 -8.28
C GLY A 212 2.71 -0.15 -7.81
N SER A 213 3.56 -0.61 -8.72
CA SER A 213 5.00 -0.72 -8.49
C SER A 213 5.56 0.68 -8.69
N MET A 214 5.67 1.46 -7.61
CA MET A 214 6.27 2.80 -7.67
C MET A 214 7.64 2.74 -8.36
N LEU A 215 7.72 3.38 -9.52
CA LEU A 215 8.94 3.82 -10.18
C LEU A 215 9.14 5.28 -9.73
N LEU A 216 10.23 5.57 -9.02
CA LEU A 216 10.69 6.94 -8.83
C LEU A 216 11.61 7.29 -9.99
N ASP A 217 11.27 8.35 -10.71
CA ASP A 217 12.08 8.95 -11.77
C ASP A 217 13.39 9.50 -11.17
N SER A 218 14.54 9.15 -11.77
CA SER A 218 15.83 9.80 -11.48
C SER A 218 16.25 10.63 -12.69
N PRO A 219 16.76 11.87 -12.50
CA PRO A 219 17.19 12.70 -13.62
C PRO A 219 18.50 12.21 -14.22
N SER A 220 18.52 12.10 -15.54
CA SER A 220 19.70 11.84 -16.36
C SER A 220 20.76 12.93 -16.18
N THR A 221 21.96 12.55 -15.78
CA THR A 221 23.17 13.35 -16.01
C THR A 221 23.93 12.72 -17.17
N SER A 222 24.07 13.47 -18.26
CA SER A 222 25.04 13.21 -19.32
C SER A 222 25.57 14.55 -19.75
N ASP A 223 26.84 14.81 -19.45
CA ASP A 223 27.83 15.27 -20.42
C ASP A 223 29.12 15.65 -19.69
N LEU A 224 30.16 14.82 -19.84
CA LEU A 224 31.53 15.29 -19.96
C LEU A 224 32.28 14.29 -20.86
N SER A 225 32.64 14.82 -22.02
CA SER A 225 33.35 14.17 -23.12
C SER A 225 34.78 13.79 -22.73
N ALA A 226 35.18 12.64 -23.25
CA ALA A 226 36.56 12.17 -23.22
C ALA A 226 37.43 12.92 -24.25
N ALA A 227 38.63 13.29 -23.84
CA ALA A 227 39.78 13.47 -24.72
C ALA A 227 41.06 13.23 -23.91
N GLY A 228 41.99 12.45 -24.47
CA GLY A 228 43.41 12.55 -24.13
C GLY A 228 44.03 11.33 -23.48
N SER A 229 44.75 10.60 -24.31
CA SER A 229 45.71 9.54 -24.06
C SER A 229 46.83 9.84 -23.04
N ASP A 230 47.44 8.73 -22.61
CA ASP A 230 48.84 8.57 -22.18
C ASP A 230 49.19 8.62 -20.67
N GLY A 231 49.52 7.42 -20.16
CA GLY A 231 50.74 7.19 -19.38
C GLY A 231 50.70 7.48 -17.87
N LEU A 232 50.52 6.43 -17.06
CA LEU A 232 50.96 6.44 -15.65
C LEU A 232 51.57 5.07 -15.26
N PRO A 233 52.80 5.04 -14.71
CA PRO A 233 53.26 3.95 -13.85
C PRO A 233 53.03 4.28 -12.34
N ALA A 234 53.25 3.25 -11.52
CA ALA A 234 52.80 3.03 -10.14
C ALA A 234 53.18 4.10 -9.07
N PRO A 235 52.45 4.17 -7.94
CA PRO A 235 52.77 5.05 -6.83
C PRO A 235 53.72 4.40 -5.80
N THR A 236 54.79 5.11 -5.49
CA THR A 236 55.55 4.98 -4.23
C THR A 236 55.40 6.25 -3.42
N ASP A 237 55.04 6.09 -2.15
CA ASP A 237 55.05 7.08 -1.06
C ASP A 237 56.46 7.12 -0.41
N PRO A 238 56.79 7.96 0.59
CA PRO A 238 56.41 9.35 0.90
C PRO A 238 57.64 10.27 1.05
N LEU A 239 57.46 11.60 1.03
CA LEU A 239 58.41 12.51 1.72
C LEU A 239 57.70 13.66 2.43
N VAL A 240 58.11 13.80 3.69
CA VAL A 240 57.83 14.82 4.70
C VAL A 240 58.51 16.14 4.33
N GLN A 241 57.81 17.28 4.47
CA GLN A 241 58.46 18.49 5.00
C GLN A 241 57.47 19.53 5.57
N ASP A 242 57.75 19.94 6.82
CA ASP A 242 57.22 21.08 7.55
C ASP A 242 57.53 22.44 6.90
N GLY A 243 56.70 23.46 7.17
CA GLY A 243 57.12 24.85 6.98
C GLY A 243 56.01 25.90 7.05
N LEU A 244 55.99 26.66 8.15
CA LEU A 244 55.09 27.77 8.50
C LEU A 244 55.10 28.97 7.54
N GLY A 245 53.94 29.63 7.37
CA GLY A 245 53.85 31.01 6.84
C GLY A 245 52.43 31.48 6.48
N GLN A 246 51.75 32.19 7.39
CA GLN A 246 50.57 33.05 7.15
C GLN A 246 51.01 34.45 6.65
N PRO A 247 50.10 35.40 6.31
CA PRO A 247 48.83 35.31 5.57
C PRO A 247 48.72 36.42 4.47
N ALA A 248 47.74 36.34 3.57
CA ALA A 248 47.20 37.51 2.87
C ALA A 248 45.73 37.28 2.49
N ASP A 249 44.89 38.23 2.87
CA ASP A 249 43.46 38.33 2.55
C ASP A 249 43.23 38.61 1.05
N ASP A 250 42.12 38.11 0.50
CA ASP A 250 41.17 38.91 -0.30
C ASP A 250 39.91 38.08 -0.71
N ASP A 251 38.77 38.58 -0.22
CA ASP A 251 37.39 38.61 -0.76
C ASP A 251 36.82 37.49 -1.65
N ILE A 252 35.90 36.70 -1.07
CA ILE A 252 34.74 36.13 -1.81
C ILE A 252 33.45 36.30 -0.98
N VAL A 253 32.46 36.90 -1.65
CA VAL A 253 31.09 37.17 -1.24
C VAL A 253 30.31 35.85 -1.11
N ASP A 254 29.73 35.57 0.06
CA ASP A 254 28.90 34.38 0.26
C ASP A 254 27.50 34.72 0.81
N ALA A 255 26.50 34.10 0.19
CA ALA A 255 25.08 34.34 0.39
C ALA A 255 24.50 33.31 1.37
N GLY A 256 23.97 33.82 2.49
CA GLY A 256 22.76 33.30 3.15
C GLY A 256 22.69 31.81 3.56
N ILE A 257 23.35 31.44 4.66
CA ILE A 257 22.98 30.27 5.50
C ILE A 257 22.87 30.75 6.97
N PRO A 258 21.84 30.34 7.76
CA PRO A 258 21.72 30.77 9.15
C PRO A 258 22.81 30.13 10.02
N ARG A 259 23.69 30.98 10.59
CA ARG A 259 24.79 30.57 11.48
C ARG A 259 24.28 30.12 12.86
N ARG A 260 24.90 29.06 13.38
CA ARG A 260 24.76 28.56 14.76
C ARG A 260 25.10 29.69 15.77
N PRO A 261 24.47 29.73 16.97
CA PRO A 261 24.82 30.73 17.98
C PRO A 261 26.26 30.50 18.47
N ASN A 262 27.09 31.53 18.32
CA ASN A 262 28.52 31.48 18.59
C ASN A 262 28.76 31.55 20.11
N LEU A 263 29.17 30.43 20.71
CA LEU A 263 29.36 30.29 22.17
C LEU A 263 30.43 31.24 22.73
N THR A 264 31.35 31.69 21.88
CA THR A 264 32.40 32.66 22.17
C THR A 264 31.86 34.04 22.54
N LEU A 265 30.77 34.48 21.89
CA LEU A 265 30.12 35.76 22.20
C LEU A 265 29.49 35.78 23.60
N LEU A 266 29.05 34.61 24.09
CA LEU A 266 28.51 34.48 25.44
C LEU A 266 29.61 34.60 26.50
N LEU A 267 30.79 34.02 26.24
CA LEU A 267 31.93 34.07 27.15
C LEU A 267 32.50 35.48 27.28
N ASP A 268 32.57 36.22 26.17
CA ASP A 268 33.01 37.62 26.16
C ASP A 268 32.04 38.54 26.91
N ASP A 269 30.72 38.33 26.74
CA ASP A 269 29.70 39.10 27.45
C ASP A 269 29.70 38.77 28.97
N ILE A 270 29.96 37.52 29.36
CA ILE A 270 30.13 37.12 30.77
C ILE A 270 31.39 37.76 31.37
N ALA A 271 32.49 37.82 30.61
CA ALA A 271 33.71 38.50 31.03
C ALA A 271 33.50 40.02 31.18
N ALA A 272 32.75 40.64 30.27
CA ALA A 272 32.41 42.07 30.34
C ALA A 272 31.54 42.40 31.58
N ILE A 273 30.57 41.54 31.91
CA ILE A 273 29.74 41.70 33.12
C ILE A 273 30.59 41.58 34.39
N LYS A 274 31.53 40.63 34.44
CA LYS A 274 32.47 40.50 35.56
C LYS A 274 33.36 41.74 35.74
N GLN A 275 33.58 42.50 34.69
CA GLN A 275 34.34 43.75 34.69
C GLN A 275 33.46 45.01 34.86
N GLY A 276 32.18 44.86 35.18
CA GLY A 276 31.26 45.98 35.40
C GLY A 276 30.87 46.74 34.12
N ARG A 277 31.11 46.17 32.94
CA ARG A 277 30.74 46.75 31.64
C ARG A 277 29.39 46.21 31.18
N PRO A 278 28.54 47.04 30.53
CA PRO A 278 27.27 46.57 29.99
C PRO A 278 27.51 45.56 28.85
N PRO A 279 26.80 44.43 28.83
CA PRO A 279 26.98 43.41 27.81
C PRO A 279 26.50 43.92 26.44
N LYS A 280 27.16 43.44 25.38
CA LYS A 280 26.86 43.86 24.01
C LYS A 280 25.57 43.21 23.49
N ASN A 281 25.25 41.98 23.88
CA ASN A 281 24.04 41.28 23.45
C ASN A 281 23.04 41.01 24.60
N LYS A 282 22.27 42.04 24.95
CA LYS A 282 21.23 41.98 26.00
C LYS A 282 20.18 40.87 25.77
N LEU A 283 19.85 40.58 24.51
CA LEU A 283 18.84 39.57 24.16
C LEU A 283 19.33 38.14 24.39
N LEU A 284 20.60 37.86 24.06
CA LEU A 284 21.20 36.53 24.22
C LEU A 284 21.35 36.17 25.71
N ILE A 285 21.77 37.12 26.54
CA ILE A 285 21.87 36.94 27.99
C ILE A 285 20.50 36.76 28.62
N GLY A 286 19.47 37.47 28.14
CA GLY A 286 18.10 37.27 28.59
C GLY A 286 17.61 35.84 28.35
N VAL A 287 17.82 35.32 27.14
CA VAL A 287 17.42 33.95 26.78
C VAL A 287 18.18 32.90 27.57
N VAL A 288 19.50 33.06 27.75
CA VAL A 288 20.32 32.12 28.53
C VAL A 288 20.02 32.19 30.02
N GLY A 289 19.72 33.38 30.56
CA GLY A 289 19.28 33.55 31.94
C GLY A 289 17.95 32.85 32.23
N VAL A 290 16.98 32.94 31.31
CA VAL A 290 15.69 32.24 31.43
C VAL A 290 15.87 30.72 31.37
N LEU A 291 16.74 30.22 30.48
CA LEU A 291 17.07 28.79 30.40
C LEU A 291 17.76 28.29 31.67
N ALA A 292 18.75 29.01 32.19
CA ALA A 292 19.44 28.65 33.42
C ALA A 292 18.50 28.63 34.63
N LEU A 293 17.59 29.61 34.74
CA LEU A 293 16.57 29.65 35.78
C LEU A 293 15.59 28.47 35.68
N SER A 294 15.20 28.09 34.46
CA SER A 294 14.30 26.95 34.22
C SER A 294 14.93 25.62 34.63
N VAL A 295 16.23 25.44 34.35
CA VAL A 295 16.99 24.25 34.79
C VAL A 295 17.12 24.22 36.31
N LEU A 296 17.37 25.38 36.96
CA LEU A 296 17.43 25.46 38.42
C LEU A 296 16.09 25.10 39.07
N ILE A 297 14.97 25.57 38.52
CA ILE A 297 13.62 25.23 39.01
C ILE A 297 13.35 23.73 38.87
N MET A 298 13.70 23.11 37.74
CA MET A 298 13.59 21.67 37.54
C MET A 298 14.44 20.87 38.53
N LEU A 299 15.63 21.36 38.86
CA LEU A 299 16.54 20.69 39.79
C LEU A 299 16.03 20.79 41.25
N VAL A 300 15.46 21.93 41.64
CA VAL A 300 14.79 22.10 42.95
C VAL A 300 13.54 21.23 43.05
N ALA A 301 12.73 21.15 41.99
CA ALA A 301 11.55 20.29 41.94
C ALA A 301 11.92 18.79 42.02
N GLY A 302 13.01 18.38 41.35
CA GLY A 302 13.55 17.04 41.43
C GLY A 302 14.02 16.66 42.83
N ILE A 303 14.71 17.57 43.53
CA ILE A 303 15.14 17.35 44.92
C ILE A 303 13.93 17.28 45.86
N ALA A 304 12.90 18.12 45.68
CA ALA A 304 11.68 18.06 46.49
C ALA A 304 10.92 16.73 46.33
N SER A 305 10.97 16.10 45.16
CA SER A 305 10.36 14.79 44.89
C SER A 305 11.09 13.61 45.56
N LEU A 306 12.37 13.78 45.93
CA LEU A 306 13.16 12.75 46.62
C LEU A 306 12.95 12.75 48.15
N PHE A 307 12.29 13.77 48.71
CA PHE A 307 12.00 13.87 50.16
C PHE A 307 10.52 13.66 50.53
N SER A 308 9.66 13.37 49.55
CA SER A 308 8.24 13.10 49.79
C SER A 308 7.97 11.59 49.77
N GLY A 309 8.12 10.95 50.94
CA GLY A 309 7.76 9.54 51.13
C GLY A 309 6.24 9.30 51.08
N PRO A 310 5.77 8.07 50.77
CA PRO A 310 4.36 7.77 50.65
C PRO A 310 3.71 7.66 52.04
N SER A 311 2.83 8.60 52.36
CA SER A 311 1.90 8.47 53.48
C SER A 311 0.61 7.81 52.98
N SER A 312 0.41 6.55 53.38
CA SER A 312 -0.85 5.84 53.27
C SER A 312 -1.80 6.34 54.38
N SER A 313 -2.90 7.00 54.01
CA SER A 313 -4.01 7.26 54.91
C SER A 313 -5.20 6.36 54.55
N SER A 314 -5.56 5.53 55.50
CA SER A 314 -6.79 4.76 55.58
C SER A 314 -7.95 5.60 56.11
N SER A 315 -9.16 5.39 55.60
CA SER A 315 -10.38 5.44 56.42
C SER A 315 -11.43 4.45 55.90
N SER A 316 -11.93 3.66 56.85
CA SER A 316 -13.03 2.68 56.85
C SER A 316 -14.39 3.36 56.62
N ASP A 317 -15.46 2.71 56.15
CA ASP A 317 -16.35 1.72 56.82
C ASP A 317 -17.50 1.37 55.83
N SER A 318 -18.27 0.28 55.83
CA SER A 318 -18.38 -0.97 56.61
C SER A 318 -19.45 -1.89 55.97
N LYS A 319 -19.37 -3.21 56.28
CA LYS A 319 -20.41 -4.29 56.38
C LYS A 319 -20.44 -5.51 55.41
N LYS A 320 -19.80 -6.59 55.92
CA LYS A 320 -20.31 -7.95 56.31
C LYS A 320 -20.99 -8.90 55.30
N THR A 321 -20.35 -10.05 55.02
CA THR A 321 -20.65 -11.44 55.55
C THR A 321 -19.58 -12.43 54.99
N ALA A 322 -18.70 -13.02 55.80
CA ALA A 322 -18.70 -14.39 56.41
C ALA A 322 -18.84 -15.55 55.39
N ALA A 323 -18.11 -16.68 55.37
CA ALA A 323 -16.98 -17.30 56.08
C ALA A 323 -16.50 -18.48 55.17
N SER A 324 -15.24 -18.92 55.14
CA SER A 324 -14.76 -20.11 55.87
C SER A 324 -13.29 -20.40 55.54
N ALA A 325 -12.60 -20.95 56.54
CA ALA A 325 -11.16 -21.18 56.62
C ALA A 325 -10.72 -22.59 56.16
N SER A 326 -9.44 -22.73 55.79
CA SER A 326 -8.53 -23.73 56.37
C SER A 326 -7.10 -23.50 55.92
N ALA A 327 -6.18 -23.64 56.89
CA ALA A 327 -4.74 -23.49 56.80
C ALA A 327 -4.06 -24.84 57.05
N ALA A 328 -2.81 -24.98 56.59
CA ALA A 328 -1.66 -25.71 57.19
C ALA A 328 -0.69 -26.10 56.05
N SER A 329 0.50 -25.50 55.96
CA SER A 329 1.76 -25.81 56.68
C SER A 329 2.58 -26.93 56.04
N GLY A 330 3.85 -26.65 55.76
CA GLY A 330 4.86 -27.67 55.44
C GLY A 330 6.13 -27.13 54.78
N SER A 331 6.99 -26.45 55.56
CA SER A 331 8.38 -26.16 55.19
C SER A 331 9.33 -27.13 55.90
N ALA A 332 10.35 -27.64 55.21
CA ALA A 332 11.63 -28.05 55.82
C ALA A 332 12.77 -28.11 54.78
N PRO A 333 14.04 -27.89 55.17
CA PRO A 333 15.16 -27.57 54.26
C PRO A 333 16.17 -28.72 54.07
N ALA A 334 16.96 -28.61 53.00
CA ALA A 334 18.03 -29.52 52.62
C ALA A 334 19.31 -29.33 53.47
N THR A 335 19.95 -30.45 53.82
CA THR A 335 21.24 -30.52 54.51
C THR A 335 22.28 -31.12 53.58
N SER A 336 23.44 -30.47 53.50
CA SER A 336 24.62 -30.89 52.75
C SER A 336 25.31 -32.11 53.37
N ALA A 337 25.89 -32.97 52.54
CA ALA A 337 26.98 -33.86 52.96
C ALA A 337 27.97 -34.12 51.83
N THR A 338 29.20 -33.67 52.07
CA THR A 338 30.43 -33.90 51.33
C THR A 338 30.92 -35.33 51.56
N THR A 339 31.28 -36.07 50.51
CA THR A 339 32.23 -37.20 50.62
C THR A 339 33.17 -37.23 49.42
N THR A 340 34.45 -37.22 49.75
CA THR A 340 35.63 -37.36 48.88
C THR A 340 36.05 -38.83 48.79
N THR A 341 36.98 -39.13 47.86
CA THR A 341 37.72 -40.39 47.60
C THR A 341 36.92 -41.43 46.79
N THR A 342 37.39 -42.02 45.68
CA THR A 342 38.74 -42.52 45.34
C THR A 342 38.88 -42.67 43.82
N ALA A 343 40.06 -42.38 43.29
CA ALA A 343 40.44 -42.59 41.88
C ALA A 343 40.77 -44.06 41.57
N ALA A 344 40.24 -44.57 40.47
CA ALA A 344 40.71 -45.79 39.80
C ALA A 344 40.69 -45.56 38.27
N ALA A 345 41.77 -45.97 37.62
CA ALA A 345 42.09 -45.66 36.24
C ALA A 345 41.52 -46.68 35.23
N SER A 346 41.08 -46.13 34.09
CA SER A 346 41.19 -46.66 32.71
C SER A 346 40.31 -47.82 32.23
N ALA A 347 39.32 -47.47 31.41
CA ALA A 347 38.98 -48.12 30.13
C ALA A 347 38.31 -47.08 29.20
N PRO A 348 38.51 -47.11 27.86
CA PRO A 348 37.99 -46.08 26.96
C PRO A 348 36.48 -46.25 26.80
N ALA A 349 35.72 -45.26 27.26
CA ALA A 349 34.27 -45.22 27.08
C ALA A 349 33.92 -44.89 25.62
N GLU A 350 33.19 -45.81 25.02
CA GLU A 350 32.48 -45.69 23.76
C GLU A 350 31.65 -44.40 23.74
N ILE A 351 31.76 -43.62 22.65
CA ILE A 351 31.02 -42.37 22.44
C ILE A 351 29.53 -42.71 22.52
N PRO A 352 28.74 -42.11 23.43
CA PRO A 352 27.31 -42.35 23.47
C PRO A 352 26.69 -41.91 22.13
N PRO A 353 25.81 -42.72 21.53
CA PRO A 353 25.17 -42.37 20.28
C PRO A 353 24.47 -41.01 20.41
N PRO A 354 24.52 -40.17 19.37
CA PRO A 354 23.89 -38.86 19.40
C PRO A 354 22.41 -39.02 19.80
N PRO A 355 21.89 -38.14 20.67
CA PRO A 355 20.49 -38.20 21.06
C PRO A 355 19.62 -38.20 19.80
N PRO A 356 18.55 -39.02 19.75
CA PRO A 356 17.67 -39.07 18.60
C PRO A 356 17.19 -37.64 18.26
N PRO A 357 17.09 -37.29 16.97
CA PRO A 357 16.60 -35.98 16.55
C PRO A 357 15.33 -35.65 17.31
N GLN A 358 15.34 -34.54 18.06
CA GLN A 358 14.14 -34.06 18.71
C GLN A 358 13.06 -33.92 17.64
N GLU A 359 11.97 -34.68 17.78
CA GLU A 359 10.81 -34.59 16.91
C GLU A 359 10.36 -33.13 16.89
N THR A 360 10.61 -32.46 15.77
CA THR A 360 10.00 -31.17 15.46
C THR A 360 8.51 -31.37 15.57
N LYS A 361 7.86 -30.64 16.48
CA LYS A 361 6.40 -30.63 16.61
C LYS A 361 5.83 -30.34 15.23
N SER A 362 5.28 -31.37 14.58
CA SER A 362 4.73 -31.24 13.25
C SER A 362 3.53 -30.30 13.35
N GLY A 363 3.71 -29.07 12.88
CA GLY A 363 2.63 -28.09 12.78
C GLY A 363 1.49 -28.62 11.90
N VAL A 364 0.30 -28.04 12.07
CA VAL A 364 -0.87 -28.39 11.24
C VAL A 364 -0.50 -28.18 9.77
N VAL A 365 -0.61 -29.23 8.96
CA VAL A 365 -0.44 -29.17 7.50
C VAL A 365 -1.81 -29.04 6.87
N LEU A 366 -2.00 -27.98 6.11
CA LEU A 366 -3.25 -27.72 5.41
C LEU A 366 -3.18 -28.22 3.96
N GLY A 367 -4.33 -28.69 3.52
CA GLY A 367 -4.72 -29.18 2.21
C GLY A 367 -4.91 -28.06 1.19
N ASP A 368 -5.59 -28.38 0.10
CA ASP A 368 -5.95 -27.38 -0.90
C ASP A 368 -7.03 -26.44 -0.35
N CYS A 369 -6.89 -25.16 -0.69
CA CYS A 369 -7.83 -24.12 -0.31
C CYS A 369 -9.00 -24.02 -1.31
N THR A 370 -10.19 -23.77 -0.79
CA THR A 370 -11.42 -23.49 -1.55
C THR A 370 -12.03 -22.17 -1.07
N LEU A 371 -12.79 -21.50 -1.94
CA LEU A 371 -13.64 -20.38 -1.51
C LEU A 371 -14.74 -20.90 -0.58
N SER A 372 -14.97 -20.19 0.52
CA SER A 372 -16.04 -20.49 1.48
C SER A 372 -17.18 -19.47 1.44
N GLY A 373 -17.11 -18.49 0.55
CA GLY A 373 -18.12 -17.47 0.34
C GLY A 373 -17.65 -16.38 -0.64
N ASP A 374 -18.56 -15.45 -0.94
CA ASP A 374 -18.29 -14.35 -1.86
C ASP A 374 -17.44 -13.25 -1.21
N ALA A 375 -16.76 -12.46 -2.04
CA ALA A 375 -16.07 -11.27 -1.60
C ALA A 375 -17.04 -10.21 -1.05
N ARG A 376 -16.62 -9.51 0.00
CA ARG A 376 -17.40 -8.41 0.61
C ARG A 376 -16.53 -7.19 0.88
N THR A 377 -17.12 -6.00 0.81
CA THR A 377 -16.45 -4.76 1.24
C THR A 377 -16.27 -4.75 2.75
N LEU A 378 -15.03 -4.54 3.18
CA LEU A 378 -14.62 -4.38 4.57
C LEU A 378 -14.36 -2.92 4.93
N ALA A 379 -13.80 -2.14 3.99
CA ALA A 379 -13.56 -0.72 4.19
C ALA A 379 -13.86 0.06 2.90
N PRO A 380 -14.55 1.22 3.00
CA PRO A 380 -14.96 1.99 1.81
C PRO A 380 -13.83 2.84 1.22
N ARG A 381 -12.65 2.88 1.86
CA ARG A 381 -11.51 3.70 1.46
C ARG A 381 -10.20 3.01 1.80
N ALA A 382 -9.29 3.01 0.84
CA ALA A 382 -7.88 2.64 0.99
C ALA A 382 -7.00 3.43 0.04
N VAL A 383 -5.70 3.48 0.31
CA VAL A 383 -4.69 4.05 -0.58
C VAL A 383 -3.74 2.97 -1.09
N ILE A 384 -3.46 3.01 -2.39
CA ILE A 384 -2.58 2.07 -3.09
C ILE A 384 -1.21 2.04 -2.43
N ALA A 385 -0.64 3.21 -2.15
CA ALA A 385 0.72 3.38 -1.64
C ALA A 385 1.01 2.58 -0.36
N SER A 386 0.00 2.27 0.46
CA SER A 386 0.17 1.50 1.70
C SER A 386 0.06 -0.02 1.52
N ALA A 387 -0.53 -0.47 0.41
CA ALA A 387 -1.02 -1.83 0.19
C ALA A 387 -1.91 -2.36 1.35
N ILE A 388 -2.21 -3.65 1.32
CA ILE A 388 -2.87 -4.37 2.43
C ILE A 388 -1.86 -5.35 3.03
N GLU A 389 -1.79 -5.40 4.35
CA GLU A 389 -1.12 -6.45 5.10
C GLU A 389 -2.14 -7.37 5.75
N ALA A 390 -1.89 -8.68 5.72
CA ALA A 390 -2.72 -9.67 6.37
C ALA A 390 -1.89 -10.55 7.31
N ARG A 391 -2.42 -10.84 8.50
CA ARG A 391 -1.75 -11.64 9.55
C ARG A 391 -2.77 -12.53 10.28
N ALA A 392 -2.37 -13.75 10.60
CA ALA A 392 -3.09 -14.58 11.56
C ALA A 392 -2.57 -14.23 12.97
N LEU A 393 -3.44 -13.76 13.85
CA LEU A 393 -3.10 -13.28 15.19
C LEU A 393 -4.01 -13.95 16.22
N ASP A 394 -3.48 -14.84 17.06
CA ASP A 394 -4.22 -15.44 18.18
C ASP A 394 -5.58 -16.05 17.77
N GLY A 395 -5.57 -16.86 16.71
CA GLY A 395 -6.77 -17.50 16.16
C GLY A 395 -7.73 -16.55 15.41
N ARG A 396 -7.32 -15.30 15.16
CA ARG A 396 -8.09 -14.30 14.40
C ARG A 396 -7.35 -13.94 13.13
N LEU A 397 -8.09 -13.47 12.13
CA LEU A 397 -7.49 -12.85 10.96
C LEU A 397 -7.41 -11.34 11.21
N ALA A 398 -6.33 -10.70 10.80
CA ALA A 398 -6.18 -9.27 10.91
C ALA A 398 -5.64 -8.66 9.62
N LEU A 399 -6.20 -7.52 9.25
CA LEU A 399 -5.82 -6.71 8.10
C LEU A 399 -5.26 -5.37 8.58
N GLY A 400 -4.24 -4.88 7.89
CA GLY A 400 -3.73 -3.52 8.04
C GLY A 400 -3.66 -2.82 6.69
N PHE A 401 -4.15 -1.59 6.62
CA PHE A 401 -4.12 -0.75 5.41
C PHE A 401 -4.22 0.71 5.82
N ALA A 402 -3.96 1.66 4.93
CA ALA A 402 -4.21 3.07 5.19
C ALA A 402 -5.46 3.56 4.44
N ALA A 403 -6.42 4.16 5.16
CA ALA A 403 -7.61 4.78 4.56
C ALA A 403 -7.30 6.14 3.91
N SER A 404 -6.19 6.76 4.35
CA SER A 404 -5.53 7.92 3.74
C SER A 404 -4.05 7.90 4.11
N ALA A 405 -3.24 8.76 3.49
CA ALA A 405 -1.82 8.90 3.83
C ALA A 405 -1.53 9.09 5.35
N ARG A 406 -2.50 9.63 6.12
CA ARG A 406 -2.36 9.93 7.55
C ARG A 406 -3.36 9.19 8.46
N ASP A 407 -4.03 8.17 7.94
CA ASP A 407 -4.98 7.35 8.70
C ASP A 407 -4.69 5.86 8.45
N ALA A 408 -3.94 5.27 9.37
CA ALA A 408 -3.61 3.86 9.37
C ALA A 408 -4.70 3.08 10.09
N VAL A 409 -5.19 2.00 9.48
CA VAL A 409 -6.28 1.18 9.97
C VAL A 409 -5.77 -0.24 10.18
N ALA A 410 -6.07 -0.82 11.35
CA ALA A 410 -6.01 -2.26 11.56
C ALA A 410 -7.39 -2.78 11.89
N MET A 411 -7.75 -3.93 11.32
CA MET A 411 -9.04 -4.57 11.48
C MET A 411 -8.83 -6.03 11.81
N SER A 412 -9.48 -6.53 12.86
CA SER A 412 -9.58 -7.96 13.14
C SER A 412 -10.89 -8.49 12.59
N LEU A 413 -10.88 -9.70 12.06
CA LEU A 413 -12.01 -10.35 11.41
C LEU A 413 -12.30 -11.68 12.09
N ASP A 414 -13.59 -11.99 12.18
CA ASP A 414 -14.04 -13.35 12.44
C ASP A 414 -13.72 -14.24 11.21
N PRO A 415 -12.95 -15.33 11.36
CA PRO A 415 -12.51 -16.16 10.23
C PRO A 415 -13.65 -16.88 9.49
N SER A 416 -14.83 -17.06 10.11
CA SER A 416 -15.99 -17.70 9.45
C SER A 416 -16.83 -16.74 8.61
N SER A 417 -17.06 -15.52 9.10
CA SER A 417 -18.00 -14.56 8.50
C SER A 417 -17.30 -13.38 7.82
N LEU A 418 -16.01 -13.21 8.08
CA LEU A 418 -15.22 -11.99 7.84
C LEU A 418 -15.87 -10.73 8.42
N ALA A 419 -16.74 -10.87 9.41
CA ALA A 419 -17.28 -9.73 10.13
C ALA A 419 -16.15 -9.06 10.92
N PRO A 420 -15.98 -7.73 10.82
CA PRO A 420 -15.02 -7.01 11.65
C PRO A 420 -15.36 -7.19 13.14
N THR A 421 -14.43 -7.74 13.91
CA THR A 421 -14.57 -7.91 15.37
C THR A 421 -13.97 -6.76 16.15
N ALA A 422 -13.01 -6.04 15.56
CA ALA A 422 -12.47 -4.79 16.09
C ALA A 422 -11.78 -4.01 14.96
N THR A 423 -11.89 -2.69 15.01
CA THR A 423 -11.20 -1.76 14.10
C THR A 423 -10.48 -0.70 14.92
N VAL A 424 -9.22 -0.45 14.61
CA VAL A 424 -8.38 0.53 15.30
C VAL A 424 -7.71 1.44 14.29
N HIS A 425 -7.73 2.73 14.59
CA HIS A 425 -7.06 3.76 13.81
C HIS A 425 -5.80 4.24 14.52
N ALA A 426 -4.77 4.55 13.75
CA ALA A 426 -3.55 5.19 14.21
C ALA A 426 -3.16 6.33 13.27
N LYS A 427 -2.67 7.43 13.85
CA LYS A 427 -2.09 8.54 13.08
C LYS A 427 -0.60 8.28 12.88
N PRO A 428 -0.12 8.11 11.64
CA PRO A 428 1.31 7.97 11.36
C PRO A 428 2.07 9.23 11.78
N ALA A 429 3.04 9.07 12.68
CA ALA A 429 3.86 10.17 13.17
C ALA A 429 5.10 10.37 12.27
N GLY A 430 5.28 11.59 11.78
CA GLY A 430 6.49 11.98 11.05
C GLY A 430 6.47 11.79 9.52
N GLY A 431 5.34 11.36 8.95
CA GLY A 431 5.24 11.10 7.51
C GLY A 431 3.95 10.37 7.14
N ASP A 432 3.87 9.94 5.88
CA ASP A 432 2.73 9.17 5.37
C ASP A 432 2.92 7.67 5.68
N ALA A 433 1.81 6.96 5.91
CA ALA A 433 1.86 5.51 6.10
C ALA A 433 2.29 4.82 4.80
N ARG A 434 3.45 4.18 4.82
CA ARG A 434 3.94 3.33 3.72
C ARG A 434 3.38 1.91 3.78
N ARG A 435 3.00 1.48 4.97
CA ARG A 435 2.47 0.17 5.29
C ARG A 435 1.84 0.21 6.66
N VAL A 436 0.87 -0.65 6.92
CA VAL A 436 0.25 -0.77 8.24
C VAL A 436 0.28 -2.23 8.65
N THR A 437 1.09 -2.57 9.64
CA THR A 437 1.16 -3.94 10.16
C THR A 437 0.13 -4.10 11.28
N PRO A 438 -0.88 -4.99 11.14
CA PRO A 438 -1.80 -5.28 12.23
C PRO A 438 -1.10 -6.16 13.27
N MET A 439 -1.25 -5.81 14.54
CA MET A 439 -0.58 -6.49 15.65
C MET A 439 -1.45 -6.59 16.90
N LEU A 440 -1.06 -7.45 17.82
CA LEU A 440 -1.62 -7.51 19.16
C LEU A 440 -0.65 -6.92 20.18
N SER A 441 -1.18 -6.08 21.07
CA SER A 441 -0.54 -5.67 22.32
C SER A 441 -1.35 -6.29 23.46
N GLY A 442 -0.84 -7.37 24.04
CA GLY A 442 -1.66 -8.29 24.83
C GLY A 442 -2.75 -8.90 23.95
N SER A 443 -4.02 -8.74 24.33
CA SER A 443 -5.18 -9.20 23.54
C SER A 443 -5.78 -8.11 22.63
N LYS A 444 -5.25 -6.88 22.69
CA LYS A 444 -5.81 -5.72 21.99
C LYS A 444 -5.14 -5.54 20.63
N LEU A 445 -5.96 -5.38 19.59
CA LEU A 445 -5.50 -5.01 18.26
C LEU A 445 -4.88 -3.60 18.26
N ILE A 446 -3.77 -3.44 17.55
CA ILE A 446 -3.12 -2.17 17.27
C ILE A 446 -2.80 -2.06 15.78
N ALA A 447 -2.84 -0.84 15.26
CA ALA A 447 -2.36 -0.50 13.92
C ALA A 447 -0.97 0.11 14.03
N MET A 448 0.01 -0.51 13.36
CA MET A 448 1.39 -0.04 13.40
C MET A 448 1.82 0.47 12.01
N PRO A 449 1.77 1.79 11.79
CA PRO A 449 2.20 2.36 10.53
C PRO A 449 3.73 2.40 10.42
N ASP A 450 4.25 1.83 9.34
CA ASP A 450 5.61 2.08 8.89
C ASP A 450 5.67 3.44 8.19
N VAL A 451 6.60 4.30 8.63
CA VAL A 451 6.74 5.67 8.16
C VAL A 451 8.22 5.96 7.92
N ASP A 452 8.56 6.46 6.74
CA ASP A 452 9.88 7.00 6.48
C ASP A 452 9.98 8.38 7.12
N ARG A 453 10.73 8.50 8.22
CA ARG A 453 10.91 9.79 8.90
C ARG A 453 12.15 10.50 8.36
N LYS A 454 12.08 11.83 8.33
CA LYS A 454 13.27 12.64 8.12
C LYS A 454 14.27 12.37 9.25
N ASN A 455 15.52 12.10 8.89
CA ASN A 455 16.60 11.73 9.81
C ASN A 455 16.39 10.39 10.54
N ASP A 456 15.59 9.48 9.99
CA ASP A 456 15.61 8.10 10.47
C ASP A 456 16.93 7.43 10.09
N HIS A 457 17.59 6.79 11.06
CA HIS A 457 18.78 5.97 10.80
C HIS A 457 18.44 4.66 10.07
N LEU A 458 17.15 4.28 10.09
CA LEU A 458 16.59 3.11 9.44
C LEU A 458 15.70 3.54 8.28
N ALA A 459 16.24 3.59 7.07
CA ALA A 459 15.43 3.79 5.87
C ALA A 459 14.57 2.54 5.59
N SER A 460 13.40 2.72 4.96
CA SER A 460 12.48 1.64 4.60
C SER A 460 12.11 0.72 5.78
N ARG A 461 11.98 1.29 6.98
CA ARG A 461 11.72 0.56 8.23
C ARG A 461 10.51 -0.39 8.11
N ARG A 462 10.66 -1.61 8.59
CA ARG A 462 9.64 -2.64 8.71
C ARG A 462 9.60 -3.17 10.13
N VAL A 463 8.47 -3.04 10.80
CA VAL A 463 8.31 -3.67 12.10
C VAL A 463 7.89 -5.13 11.92
N VAL A 464 8.60 -6.05 12.58
CA VAL A 464 8.35 -7.50 12.53
C VAL A 464 8.00 -8.02 13.91
N ALA A 465 6.91 -8.79 13.96
CA ALA A 465 6.45 -9.49 15.14
C ALA A 465 7.14 -10.85 15.27
N ALA A 466 8.44 -10.86 15.57
CA ALA A 466 9.12 -12.08 15.96
C ALA A 466 8.72 -12.46 17.39
N SER A 467 9.56 -13.22 18.11
CA SER A 467 9.40 -13.43 19.55
C SER A 467 9.42 -12.12 20.36
N SER A 468 10.10 -11.10 19.83
CA SER A 468 9.99 -9.71 20.27
C SER A 468 9.75 -8.78 19.08
N LEU A 469 9.29 -7.56 19.35
CA LEU A 469 9.15 -6.53 18.32
C LEU A 469 10.53 -6.02 17.90
N ILE A 470 10.80 -6.11 16.60
CA ILE A 470 12.03 -5.61 16.00
C ILE A 470 11.71 -4.72 14.80
N ASP A 471 12.60 -3.78 14.52
CA ASP A 471 12.63 -2.98 13.30
C ASP A 471 13.72 -3.52 12.39
N VAL A 472 13.39 -3.82 11.14
CA VAL A 472 14.33 -4.16 10.07
C VAL A 472 14.34 -3.01 9.08
N GLY A 473 15.51 -2.58 8.63
CA GLY A 473 15.63 -1.46 7.69
C GLY A 473 16.97 -1.42 7.00
N VAL A 474 17.24 -0.29 6.37
CA VAL A 474 18.48 -0.04 5.62
C VAL A 474 19.26 1.08 6.31
N SER A 475 20.55 0.85 6.54
CA SER A 475 21.49 1.86 7.05
C SER A 475 22.83 1.66 6.38
N ASP A 476 23.45 2.73 5.89
CA ASP A 476 24.74 2.71 5.18
C ASP A 476 24.82 1.68 4.03
N GLY A 477 23.68 1.46 3.33
CA GLY A 477 23.59 0.49 2.24
C GLY A 477 23.48 -0.97 2.67
N GLU A 478 23.43 -1.24 3.98
CA GLU A 478 23.34 -2.58 4.55
C GLU A 478 21.93 -2.85 5.11
N ILE A 479 21.58 -4.14 5.24
CA ILE A 479 20.39 -4.53 6.01
C ILE A 479 20.78 -4.54 7.47
N VAL A 480 20.04 -3.79 8.27
CA VAL A 480 20.24 -3.69 9.72
C VAL A 480 18.94 -4.07 10.45
N TRP A 481 19.08 -4.43 11.72
CA TRP A 481 17.95 -4.63 12.61
C TRP A 481 18.15 -3.85 13.92
N ALA A 482 17.06 -3.51 14.58
CA ALA A 482 17.06 -2.88 15.89
C ALA A 482 15.90 -3.44 16.73
N PRO A 483 16.02 -3.54 18.06
CA PRO A 483 14.85 -3.70 18.89
C PRO A 483 13.87 -2.54 18.65
N HIS A 484 12.57 -2.82 18.55
CA HIS A 484 11.59 -1.80 18.18
C HIS A 484 11.61 -0.59 19.12
N LYS A 485 11.57 0.63 18.57
CA LYS A 485 11.69 1.92 19.29
C LYS A 485 13.02 2.10 20.04
N LYS A 486 14.08 1.39 19.65
CA LYS A 486 15.44 1.71 20.05
C LYS A 486 16.18 2.34 18.87
N ASP A 487 17.07 3.27 19.20
CA ASP A 487 17.89 3.97 18.20
C ASP A 487 19.17 3.19 17.86
N SER A 488 19.52 2.19 18.68
CA SER A 488 20.64 1.29 18.41
C SER A 488 20.23 0.24 17.37
N SER A 489 20.95 0.21 16.25
CA SER A 489 20.84 -0.84 15.25
C SER A 489 22.12 -1.68 15.18
N ALA A 490 21.98 -2.90 14.72
CA ALA A 490 23.07 -3.82 14.42
C ALA A 490 22.96 -4.28 12.97
N LYS A 491 24.11 -4.40 12.32
CA LYS A 491 24.23 -4.97 10.99
C LYS A 491 23.69 -6.40 10.98
N LEU A 492 22.85 -6.72 9.99
CA LEU A 492 22.33 -8.05 9.76
C LEU A 492 22.95 -8.69 8.52
N PHE A 493 22.90 -7.99 7.37
CA PHE A 493 23.48 -8.47 6.13
C PHE A 493 24.23 -7.34 5.41
N SER A 494 25.44 -7.65 4.93
CA SER A 494 26.07 -6.84 3.89
C SER A 494 25.34 -7.03 2.56
N VAL A 495 25.25 -5.96 1.79
CA VAL A 495 24.61 -5.99 0.47
C VAL A 495 25.59 -5.44 -0.56
N ASP A 496 26.13 -6.34 -1.37
CA ASP A 496 27.07 -5.97 -2.43
C ASP A 496 26.35 -5.30 -3.61
N GLY A 497 27.09 -4.44 -4.32
CA GLY A 497 26.63 -3.74 -5.52
C GLY A 497 26.14 -2.31 -5.29
N GLU A 498 25.68 -1.69 -6.37
CA GLU A 498 25.16 -0.31 -6.39
C GLU A 498 23.62 -0.28 -6.49
N GLY A 499 23.04 0.88 -6.21
CA GLY A 499 21.60 1.14 -6.30
C GLY A 499 20.82 0.91 -4.99
N PRO A 500 19.58 1.41 -4.93
CA PRO A 500 18.78 1.40 -3.71
C PRO A 500 18.23 0.02 -3.37
N ILE A 501 18.09 -0.26 -2.07
CA ILE A 501 17.31 -1.38 -1.55
C ILE A 501 15.85 -0.95 -1.51
N GLU A 502 14.99 -1.66 -2.24
CA GLU A 502 13.60 -1.31 -2.41
C GLU A 502 12.66 -2.45 -2.04
N ALA A 503 11.41 -2.10 -1.73
CA ALA A 503 10.35 -3.06 -1.45
C ALA A 503 10.71 -4.10 -0.38
N LEU A 504 11.52 -3.71 0.63
CA LEU A 504 11.89 -4.58 1.75
C LEU A 504 10.66 -5.17 2.45
N ARG A 505 10.67 -6.49 2.58
CA ARG A 505 9.71 -7.31 3.33
C ARG A 505 10.48 -8.13 4.35
N ALA A 506 9.87 -8.34 5.52
CA ALA A 506 10.37 -9.25 6.52
C ALA A 506 9.19 -9.90 7.25
N ILE A 507 9.34 -11.19 7.58
CA ILE A 507 8.35 -12.01 8.27
C ILE A 507 9.01 -12.82 9.38
N PRO A 508 8.29 -13.14 10.47
CA PRO A 508 8.80 -14.09 11.45
C PRO A 508 8.86 -15.50 10.84
N LEU A 509 9.83 -16.29 11.28
CA LEU A 509 9.84 -17.73 11.03
C LEU A 509 8.78 -18.42 11.90
N THR A 510 8.11 -19.45 11.37
CA THR A 510 6.95 -20.07 12.01
C THR A 510 7.33 -21.07 13.10
N ASP A 511 8.34 -21.92 12.85
CA ASP A 511 8.68 -23.04 13.75
C ASP A 511 9.97 -22.81 14.55
N ARG A 512 10.61 -21.65 14.36
CA ARG A 512 11.86 -21.28 15.06
C ARG A 512 11.95 -19.77 15.24
N LYS A 513 12.84 -19.36 16.14
CA LYS A 513 13.07 -17.94 16.42
C LYS A 513 13.93 -17.33 15.32
N GLY A 514 13.46 -16.24 14.74
CA GLY A 514 14.15 -15.50 13.70
C GLY A 514 13.20 -14.87 12.71
N ILE A 515 13.76 -14.40 11.60
CA ILE A 515 13.04 -13.80 10.49
C ILE A 515 13.55 -14.31 9.15
N ALA A 516 12.68 -14.25 8.14
CA ALA A 516 13.07 -14.25 6.74
C ALA A 516 12.77 -12.87 6.15
N LEU A 517 13.63 -12.40 5.25
CA LEU A 517 13.45 -11.12 4.58
C LEU A 517 13.73 -11.23 3.08
N THR A 518 13.11 -10.33 2.32
CA THR A 518 13.37 -10.18 0.88
C THR A 518 13.22 -8.73 0.46
N PHE A 519 13.96 -8.33 -0.57
CA PHE A 519 13.89 -7.01 -1.18
C PHE A 519 14.31 -7.10 -2.65
N ARG A 520 14.01 -6.05 -3.42
CA ARG A 520 14.57 -5.91 -4.78
C ARG A 520 15.73 -4.92 -4.77
N ARG A 521 16.72 -5.18 -5.61
CA ARG A 521 17.83 -4.27 -5.88
C ARG A 521 18.24 -4.41 -7.34
N GLY A 522 18.14 -3.32 -8.10
CA GLY A 522 18.25 -3.38 -9.56
C GLY A 522 17.24 -4.37 -10.14
N ASN A 523 17.73 -5.30 -10.97
CA ASN A 523 16.92 -6.32 -11.64
C ASN A 523 16.94 -7.68 -10.92
N ALA A 524 17.22 -7.70 -9.61
CA ALA A 524 17.32 -8.93 -8.83
C ALA A 524 16.48 -8.88 -7.55
N ILE A 525 16.05 -10.06 -7.12
CA ILE A 525 15.49 -10.30 -5.79
C ILE A 525 16.60 -10.82 -4.88
N HIS A 526 16.70 -10.24 -3.70
CA HIS A 526 17.56 -10.73 -2.64
C HIS A 526 16.72 -11.33 -1.52
N VAL A 527 17.21 -12.41 -0.93
CA VAL A 527 16.54 -13.10 0.17
C VAL A 527 17.56 -13.52 1.22
N GLY A 528 17.19 -13.37 2.49
CA GLY A 528 18.02 -13.75 3.63
C GLY A 528 17.19 -14.33 4.76
N VAL A 529 17.82 -15.17 5.56
CA VAL A 529 17.25 -15.73 6.79
C VAL A 529 18.17 -15.36 7.94
N ALA A 530 17.57 -14.90 9.04
CA ALA A 530 18.28 -14.62 10.28
C ALA A 530 17.63 -15.37 11.43
N LYS A 531 18.46 -15.92 12.32
CA LYS A 531 18.02 -16.66 13.51
C LYS A 531 18.20 -15.83 14.77
N GLY A 532 17.42 -16.17 15.79
CA GLY A 532 17.54 -15.57 17.11
C GLY A 532 16.25 -14.92 17.58
N ASP A 533 16.28 -14.46 18.83
CA ASP A 533 15.12 -13.92 19.54
C ASP A 533 15.29 -12.42 19.78
N SER A 534 16.17 -12.09 20.72
CA SER A 534 16.50 -10.73 21.13
C SER A 534 17.75 -10.19 20.43
N VAL A 535 18.53 -11.07 19.80
CA VAL A 535 19.67 -10.77 18.96
C VAL A 535 19.51 -11.59 17.69
N LEU A 536 19.47 -10.91 16.54
CA LEU A 536 19.42 -11.58 15.24
C LEU A 536 20.82 -11.72 14.65
N GLU A 537 21.09 -12.91 14.14
CA GLU A 537 22.30 -13.27 13.41
C GLU A 537 21.91 -13.84 12.05
N ALA A 538 22.62 -13.43 10.99
CA ALA A 538 22.43 -13.98 9.66
C ALA A 538 22.69 -15.50 9.64
N GLU A 539 21.79 -16.25 9.02
CA GLU A 539 21.91 -17.68 8.78
C GLU A 539 22.42 -17.90 7.34
N GLY A 540 23.68 -17.51 7.11
CA GLY A 540 24.32 -17.53 5.79
C GLY A 540 24.28 -16.17 5.06
N PRO A 541 24.88 -16.09 3.86
CA PRO A 541 24.85 -14.88 3.04
C PRO A 541 23.47 -14.63 2.43
N LEU A 542 23.25 -13.43 1.88
CA LEU A 542 22.07 -13.16 1.06
C LEU A 542 22.13 -13.96 -0.23
N SER A 543 21.05 -14.68 -0.54
CA SER A 543 20.86 -15.25 -1.86
C SER A 543 20.41 -14.17 -2.83
N LYS A 544 21.00 -14.17 -4.04
CA LYS A 544 20.61 -13.27 -5.14
C LYS A 544 19.95 -14.08 -6.25
N ILE A 545 18.74 -13.69 -6.63
CA ILE A 545 17.95 -14.33 -7.68
C ILE A 545 17.77 -13.32 -8.81
N SER A 546 18.29 -13.64 -9.98
CA SER A 546 18.19 -12.78 -11.16
C SER A 546 16.76 -12.71 -11.70
N GLY A 547 16.23 -11.49 -11.82
CA GLY A 547 15.00 -11.23 -12.56
C GLY A 547 15.23 -11.30 -14.07
N SER A 548 14.13 -11.31 -14.83
CA SER A 548 14.17 -11.32 -16.29
C SER A 548 14.45 -9.95 -16.91
N GLY A 549 14.51 -8.89 -16.10
CA GLY A 549 14.54 -7.50 -16.55
C GLY A 549 13.99 -6.61 -15.44
N GLN A 550 12.92 -5.87 -15.70
CA GLN A 550 12.28 -5.07 -14.66
C GLN A 550 11.59 -5.98 -13.62
N VAL A 551 11.89 -5.76 -12.34
CA VAL A 551 11.38 -6.58 -11.22
C VAL A 551 10.43 -5.77 -10.33
N GLY A 552 9.28 -6.36 -10.02
CA GLY A 552 8.27 -5.82 -9.13
C GLY A 552 8.59 -6.02 -7.65
N SER A 553 7.68 -5.61 -6.77
CA SER A 553 7.83 -5.86 -5.32
C SER A 553 7.70 -7.35 -5.00
N PRO A 554 8.61 -7.94 -4.19
CA PRO A 554 8.48 -9.33 -3.79
C PRO A 554 7.45 -9.52 -2.66
N ALA A 555 6.91 -10.74 -2.61
CA ALA A 555 6.16 -11.30 -1.49
C ALA A 555 6.94 -12.47 -0.90
N ILE A 556 6.75 -12.74 0.40
CA ILE A 556 7.47 -13.78 1.14
C ILE A 556 6.56 -14.47 2.15
N ALA A 557 6.71 -15.78 2.32
CA ALA A 557 6.08 -16.58 3.36
C ALA A 557 7.03 -17.68 3.87
N ALA A 558 6.86 -18.09 5.12
CA ALA A 558 7.60 -19.19 5.74
C ALA A 558 6.64 -20.32 6.16
N SER A 559 7.03 -21.57 5.89
CA SER A 559 6.25 -22.78 6.17
C SER A 559 7.20 -23.92 6.55
N GLY A 560 7.32 -24.21 7.84
CA GLY A 560 8.39 -25.05 8.36
C GLY A 560 9.76 -24.49 8.04
N ASP A 561 10.66 -25.37 7.59
CA ASP A 561 12.01 -24.98 7.16
C ASP A 561 12.06 -24.38 5.74
N ASN A 562 10.92 -24.13 5.10
CA ASN A 562 10.86 -23.61 3.75
C ASN A 562 10.39 -22.15 3.78
N VAL A 563 11.11 -21.30 3.07
CA VAL A 563 10.71 -19.95 2.72
C VAL A 563 10.43 -19.92 1.23
N ILE A 564 9.32 -19.30 0.83
CA ILE A 564 9.04 -19.02 -0.57
C ILE A 564 9.02 -17.52 -0.79
N VAL A 565 9.58 -17.10 -1.92
CA VAL A 565 9.52 -15.73 -2.40
C VAL A 565 8.91 -15.75 -3.79
N ALA A 566 7.97 -14.84 -4.04
CA ALA A 566 7.36 -14.64 -5.35
C ALA A 566 7.44 -13.17 -5.73
N TRP A 567 7.68 -12.89 -7.01
CA TRP A 567 7.73 -11.54 -7.56
C TRP A 567 7.15 -11.55 -8.97
N ALA A 568 6.78 -10.38 -9.46
CA ALA A 568 6.50 -10.19 -10.88
C ALA A 568 7.76 -9.65 -11.56
N ASP A 569 8.09 -10.12 -12.75
CA ASP A 569 9.11 -9.52 -13.61
C ASP A 569 8.68 -9.50 -15.08
N ARG A 570 9.35 -8.65 -15.86
CA ARG A 570 9.19 -8.54 -17.32
C ARG A 570 10.52 -8.25 -17.97
N ALA A 571 10.71 -8.77 -19.19
CA ALA A 571 11.98 -8.60 -19.91
C ALA A 571 12.28 -7.15 -20.31
N GLY A 572 11.25 -6.30 -20.45
CA GLY A 572 11.38 -4.90 -20.82
C GLY A 572 10.03 -4.18 -20.83
N THR A 573 10.01 -2.91 -21.23
CA THR A 573 8.84 -2.01 -21.15
C THR A 573 7.62 -2.42 -21.97
N GLY A 574 7.78 -3.28 -22.99
CA GLY A 574 6.68 -3.84 -23.79
C GLY A 574 6.40 -5.32 -23.56
N ALA A 575 7.11 -5.97 -22.65
CA ALA A 575 6.85 -7.36 -22.30
C ALA A 575 5.78 -7.45 -21.20
N ASP A 576 5.00 -8.52 -21.23
CA ASP A 576 4.01 -8.81 -20.19
C ASP A 576 4.68 -9.06 -18.84
N TRP A 577 4.04 -8.61 -17.78
CA TRP A 577 4.40 -9.02 -16.43
C TRP A 577 4.07 -10.49 -16.24
N SER A 578 5.05 -11.25 -15.74
CA SER A 578 4.86 -12.65 -15.36
C SER A 578 5.29 -12.84 -13.91
N ILE A 579 4.68 -13.81 -13.22
CA ILE A 579 5.11 -14.15 -11.87
C ILE A 579 6.22 -15.18 -11.94
N ARG A 580 7.23 -15.01 -11.09
CA ARG A 580 8.24 -16.01 -10.79
C ARG A 580 8.29 -16.23 -9.29
N TRP A 581 8.78 -17.41 -8.91
CA TRP A 581 8.97 -17.76 -7.51
C TRP A 581 10.27 -18.53 -7.32
N ALA A 582 10.77 -18.52 -6.09
CA ALA A 582 11.92 -19.30 -5.66
C ALA A 582 11.69 -19.78 -4.23
N THR A 583 12.29 -20.91 -3.90
CA THR A 583 12.26 -21.48 -2.55
C THR A 583 13.63 -21.46 -1.91
N ILE A 584 13.66 -21.35 -0.59
CA ILE A 584 14.84 -21.47 0.24
C ILE A 584 14.52 -22.46 1.33
N THR A 585 15.35 -23.50 1.46
CA THR A 585 15.41 -24.27 2.70
C THR A 585 16.32 -23.52 3.66
N ILE A 586 15.88 -23.28 4.90
CA ILE A 586 16.66 -22.53 5.88
C ILE A 586 18.05 -23.17 6.07
N GLY A 587 19.10 -22.36 5.96
CA GLY A 587 20.50 -22.81 5.97
C GLY A 587 21.04 -23.27 4.61
N SER A 588 20.27 -23.16 3.53
CA SER A 588 20.66 -23.44 2.15
C SER A 588 20.54 -22.18 1.28
N GLU A 589 21.13 -22.22 0.08
CA GLU A 589 20.93 -21.17 -0.93
C GLU A 589 19.52 -21.21 -1.53
N ALA A 590 19.08 -20.07 -2.07
CA ALA A 590 17.82 -20.00 -2.83
C ALA A 590 17.92 -20.76 -4.16
N THR A 591 16.81 -21.38 -4.57
CA THR A 591 16.67 -21.88 -5.94
C THR A 591 16.68 -20.73 -6.94
N GLU A 592 16.97 -21.02 -8.20
CA GLU A 592 16.72 -20.08 -9.28
C GLU A 592 15.23 -19.74 -9.40
N GLY A 593 14.93 -18.59 -9.99
CA GLY A 593 13.55 -18.14 -10.21
C GLY A 593 12.82 -18.99 -11.24
N THR A 594 11.75 -19.65 -10.82
CA THR A 594 10.90 -20.49 -11.66
C THR A 594 9.68 -19.70 -12.16
N PRO A 595 9.41 -19.66 -13.48
CA PRO A 595 8.19 -19.06 -14.01
C PRO A 595 6.92 -19.73 -13.49
N PHE A 596 5.97 -18.91 -13.04
CA PHE A 596 4.63 -19.36 -12.70
C PHE A 596 3.76 -19.39 -13.96
N THR A 597 3.28 -20.58 -14.32
CA THR A 597 2.35 -20.72 -15.44
C THR A 597 0.94 -20.39 -14.97
N LEU A 598 0.30 -19.39 -15.59
CA LEU A 598 -1.05 -18.98 -15.24
C LEU A 598 -2.06 -20.12 -15.46
N PRO A 599 -2.84 -20.51 -14.44
CA PRO A 599 -3.91 -21.48 -14.60
C PRO A 599 -5.04 -20.94 -15.51
N ALA A 600 -5.67 -21.82 -16.27
CA ALA A 600 -6.80 -21.49 -17.13
C ALA A 600 -8.00 -20.88 -16.37
N GLY A 601 -8.92 -20.26 -17.11
CA GLY A 601 -10.17 -19.70 -16.57
C GLY A 601 -10.07 -18.29 -16.01
N GLY A 602 -8.94 -17.62 -16.25
CA GLY A 602 -8.72 -16.23 -15.88
C GLY A 602 -8.64 -15.28 -17.07
N LEU A 603 -8.43 -13.99 -16.79
CA LEU A 603 -8.29 -12.95 -17.82
C LEU A 603 -6.95 -13.03 -18.57
N GLY A 604 -5.94 -13.68 -17.99
CA GLY A 604 -4.65 -13.91 -18.64
C GLY A 604 -3.78 -12.65 -18.79
N GLU A 605 -2.89 -12.66 -19.79
CA GLU A 605 -1.97 -11.59 -20.21
C GLU A 605 -0.89 -11.23 -19.17
N HIS A 606 -1.26 -10.46 -18.15
CA HIS A 606 -0.35 -9.97 -17.14
C HIS A 606 -0.59 -10.67 -15.82
N ALA A 607 0.47 -11.05 -15.12
CA ALA A 607 0.43 -11.57 -13.76
C ALA A 607 1.34 -10.71 -12.87
N MET A 608 0.76 -10.09 -11.84
CA MET A 608 1.48 -9.16 -10.98
C MET A 608 1.01 -9.19 -9.53
N SER A 609 1.74 -8.46 -8.69
CA SER A 609 1.43 -8.26 -7.26
C SER A 609 1.14 -9.58 -6.52
N PRO A 610 2.12 -10.52 -6.50
CA PRO A 610 1.93 -11.77 -5.77
C PRO A 610 1.78 -11.52 -4.27
N SER A 611 1.09 -12.45 -3.60
CA SER A 611 0.87 -12.48 -2.17
C SER A 611 0.93 -13.92 -1.69
N LEU A 612 1.60 -14.17 -0.57
CA LEU A 612 1.90 -15.52 -0.10
C LEU A 612 1.41 -15.71 1.35
N ALA A 613 0.76 -16.84 1.61
CA ALA A 613 0.41 -17.29 2.95
C ALA A 613 0.91 -18.71 3.21
N SER A 614 1.29 -19.00 4.45
CA SER A 614 1.72 -20.33 4.88
C SER A 614 0.54 -21.27 5.05
N LEU A 615 0.70 -22.52 4.63
CA LEU A 615 -0.26 -23.61 4.85
C LEU A 615 0.32 -24.73 5.72
N GLY A 616 1.50 -24.53 6.32
CA GLY A 616 2.22 -25.58 7.05
C GLY A 616 2.82 -26.66 6.13
N GLY A 617 3.74 -27.46 6.68
CA GLY A 617 4.36 -28.58 5.96
C GLY A 617 5.17 -28.19 4.71
N GLY A 618 5.62 -26.93 4.62
CA GLY A 618 6.29 -26.39 3.43
C GLY A 618 5.34 -25.95 2.31
N ARG A 619 4.02 -26.01 2.51
CA ARG A 619 3.02 -25.59 1.52
C ARG A 619 2.65 -24.13 1.69
N PHE A 620 2.13 -23.55 0.61
CA PHE A 620 1.79 -22.14 0.53
C PHE A 620 0.50 -21.90 -0.27
N LEU A 621 -0.14 -20.75 -0.03
CA LEU A 621 -1.18 -20.20 -0.89
C LEU A 621 -0.58 -19.00 -1.62
N LEU A 622 -0.64 -19.01 -2.96
CA LEU A 622 -0.28 -17.87 -3.80
C LEU A 622 -1.56 -17.17 -4.25
N ALA A 623 -1.69 -15.89 -3.96
CA ALA A 623 -2.68 -15.01 -4.57
C ALA A 623 -1.97 -14.00 -5.49
N TRP A 624 -2.63 -13.63 -6.58
CA TRP A 624 -2.06 -12.69 -7.55
C TRP A 624 -3.13 -11.83 -8.21
N THR A 625 -2.66 -10.77 -8.87
CA THR A 625 -3.46 -9.94 -9.77
C THR A 625 -3.19 -10.38 -11.21
N GLU A 626 -4.22 -10.53 -12.03
CA GLU A 626 -4.05 -10.78 -13.45
C GLU A 626 -5.08 -10.05 -14.33
N GLY A 627 -4.80 -9.99 -15.63
CA GLY A 627 -5.64 -9.33 -16.63
C GLY A 627 -5.10 -7.96 -17.07
N PRO A 628 -5.81 -7.28 -17.99
CA PRO A 628 -5.43 -5.96 -18.48
C PRO A 628 -5.66 -4.87 -17.43
N VAL A 629 -4.90 -3.77 -17.50
CA VAL A 629 -4.94 -2.65 -16.53
C VAL A 629 -6.35 -2.08 -16.30
N SER A 630 -7.19 -2.12 -17.33
CA SER A 630 -8.58 -1.65 -17.27
C SER A 630 -9.51 -2.57 -16.47
N ASN A 631 -9.14 -3.83 -16.28
CA ASN A 631 -9.97 -4.87 -15.70
C ASN A 631 -9.12 -5.95 -15.03
N HIS A 632 -8.34 -5.59 -14.00
CA HIS A 632 -7.62 -6.58 -13.21
C HIS A 632 -8.58 -7.45 -12.41
N GLN A 633 -8.20 -8.71 -12.18
CA GLN A 633 -8.85 -9.61 -11.25
C GLN A 633 -7.86 -10.20 -10.26
N VAL A 634 -8.37 -10.61 -9.11
CA VAL A 634 -7.60 -11.32 -8.09
C VAL A 634 -7.91 -12.80 -8.15
N ARG A 635 -6.86 -13.62 -8.15
CA ARG A 635 -6.95 -15.09 -8.11
C ARG A 635 -6.03 -15.68 -7.07
N ALA A 636 -6.25 -16.95 -6.75
CA ALA A 636 -5.38 -17.68 -5.85
C ALA A 636 -5.27 -19.17 -6.20
N ILE A 637 -4.18 -19.81 -5.79
CA ILE A 637 -3.95 -21.23 -5.95
C ILE A 637 -3.08 -21.76 -4.82
N THR A 638 -3.32 -23.01 -4.42
CA THR A 638 -2.45 -23.68 -3.46
C THR A 638 -1.17 -24.13 -4.16
N MET A 639 -0.04 -24.07 -3.47
CA MET A 639 1.25 -24.57 -3.93
C MET A 639 1.76 -25.67 -3.00
N GLY A 640 2.30 -26.71 -3.59
CA GLY A 640 3.02 -27.78 -2.92
C GLY A 640 4.33 -27.30 -2.31
N LYS A 641 5.02 -28.21 -1.61
CA LYS A 641 6.33 -27.93 -0.99
C LYS A 641 7.41 -27.62 -2.02
N ASP A 642 7.29 -28.21 -3.19
CA ASP A 642 8.13 -27.98 -4.36
C ASP A 642 7.71 -26.76 -5.18
N GLY A 643 6.75 -25.95 -4.69
CA GLY A 643 6.20 -24.79 -5.39
C GLY A 643 5.26 -25.13 -6.54
N SER A 644 5.02 -26.42 -6.84
CA SER A 644 4.08 -26.81 -7.88
C SER A 644 2.63 -26.45 -7.51
N PRO A 645 1.79 -25.99 -8.46
CA PRO A 645 0.38 -25.73 -8.18
C PRO A 645 -0.36 -27.02 -7.76
N SER A 646 -1.27 -26.88 -6.79
CA SER A 646 -2.11 -27.95 -6.25
C SER A 646 -3.56 -27.50 -6.20
N GLY A 647 -4.48 -28.34 -6.67
CA GLY A 647 -5.91 -28.04 -6.74
C GLY A 647 -6.28 -27.06 -7.86
N ALA A 648 -7.51 -26.56 -7.82
CA ALA A 648 -8.03 -25.60 -8.79
C ALA A 648 -7.70 -24.15 -8.39
N ALA A 649 -7.46 -23.30 -9.39
CA ALA A 649 -7.34 -21.86 -9.17
C ALA A 649 -8.69 -21.25 -8.76
N LEU A 650 -8.66 -20.38 -7.76
CA LEU A 650 -9.81 -19.69 -7.19
C LEU A 650 -9.98 -18.32 -7.84
N SER A 651 -11.21 -17.95 -8.18
CA SER A 651 -11.58 -16.59 -8.61
C SER A 651 -12.01 -15.77 -7.40
N ILE A 652 -11.13 -14.87 -6.93
CA ILE A 652 -11.29 -14.20 -5.63
C ILE A 652 -12.14 -12.94 -5.76
N SER A 653 -11.82 -12.08 -6.74
CA SER A 653 -12.63 -10.90 -7.02
C SER A 653 -13.86 -11.26 -7.84
N ALA A 654 -14.98 -10.57 -7.61
CA ALA A 654 -16.18 -10.73 -8.42
C ALA A 654 -15.94 -10.30 -9.88
N SER A 655 -16.67 -10.93 -10.81
CA SER A 655 -16.58 -10.60 -12.24
C SER A 655 -16.91 -9.12 -12.50
N GLY A 656 -16.09 -8.45 -13.31
CA GLY A 656 -16.25 -7.04 -13.67
C GLY A 656 -15.80 -6.04 -12.60
N VAL A 657 -15.26 -6.50 -11.47
CA VAL A 657 -14.63 -5.64 -10.47
C VAL A 657 -13.15 -5.53 -10.78
N ASN A 658 -12.68 -4.34 -11.14
CA ASN A 658 -11.25 -4.07 -11.30
C ASN A 658 -10.56 -4.13 -9.93
N ALA A 659 -9.81 -5.19 -9.68
CA ALA A 659 -9.27 -5.55 -8.37
C ALA A 659 -7.80 -5.98 -8.44
N GLY A 660 -7.01 -5.65 -7.43
CA GLY A 660 -5.60 -6.02 -7.37
C GLY A 660 -4.96 -5.91 -5.99
N GLN A 661 -3.65 -6.17 -5.94
CA GLN A 661 -2.83 -6.12 -4.72
C GLN A 661 -3.37 -6.99 -3.56
N PRO A 662 -3.47 -8.31 -3.77
CA PRO A 662 -3.97 -9.20 -2.75
C PRO A 662 -3.08 -9.27 -1.50
N ALA A 663 -3.71 -9.56 -0.37
CA ALA A 663 -3.11 -9.92 0.90
C ALA A 663 -3.77 -11.20 1.41
N ALA A 664 -3.07 -12.33 1.27
CA ALA A 664 -3.55 -13.64 1.71
C ALA A 664 -3.17 -13.91 3.17
N VAL A 665 -4.10 -14.53 3.91
CA VAL A 665 -3.85 -15.02 5.27
C VAL A 665 -4.66 -16.29 5.53
N VAL A 666 -4.05 -17.27 6.18
CA VAL A 666 -4.69 -18.51 6.61
C VAL A 666 -4.34 -18.76 8.08
N GLY A 667 -5.36 -19.03 8.89
CA GLY A 667 -5.21 -19.42 10.28
C GLY A 667 -4.81 -20.89 10.42
N SER A 668 -4.30 -21.27 11.58
CA SER A 668 -3.90 -22.65 11.87
C SER A 668 -5.07 -23.65 11.87
N ASP A 669 -6.31 -23.16 11.89
CA ASP A 669 -7.53 -23.94 11.79
C ASP A 669 -8.01 -24.14 10.33
N GLY A 670 -7.24 -23.66 9.35
CA GLY A 670 -7.56 -23.76 7.93
C GLY A 670 -8.46 -22.64 7.40
N ARG A 671 -9.06 -21.83 8.26
CA ARG A 671 -9.90 -20.70 7.82
C ARG A 671 -9.01 -19.50 7.48
N GLY A 672 -9.33 -18.81 6.39
CA GLY A 672 -8.53 -17.71 5.90
C GLY A 672 -9.32 -16.65 5.16
N ALA A 673 -8.60 -15.64 4.69
CA ALA A 673 -9.14 -14.60 3.84
C ALA A 673 -8.10 -14.16 2.81
N ILE A 674 -8.60 -13.70 1.67
CA ILE A 674 -7.79 -12.97 0.69
C ILE A 674 -8.40 -11.59 0.55
N ALA A 675 -7.74 -10.60 1.15
CA ALA A 675 -8.13 -9.20 1.03
C ALA A 675 -7.48 -8.57 -0.21
N PHE A 676 -8.12 -7.59 -0.82
CA PHE A 676 -7.62 -6.92 -2.03
C PHE A 676 -8.20 -5.51 -2.17
N LEU A 677 -7.55 -4.70 -3.00
CA LEU A 677 -8.05 -3.38 -3.38
C LEU A 677 -9.00 -3.51 -4.56
N ALA A 678 -10.19 -2.91 -4.46
CA ALA A 678 -11.19 -2.90 -5.51
C ALA A 678 -11.52 -1.46 -5.93
N ALA A 679 -11.55 -1.20 -7.23
CA ALA A 679 -11.94 0.11 -7.76
C ALA A 679 -13.44 0.37 -7.60
N ARG A 680 -13.79 1.54 -7.07
CA ARG A 680 -15.16 2.04 -7.05
C ARG A 680 -15.19 3.52 -7.41
N GLY A 681 -15.48 3.81 -8.68
CA GLY A 681 -15.37 5.18 -9.21
C GLY A 681 -13.92 5.67 -9.11
N LYS A 682 -13.69 6.77 -8.39
CA LYS A 682 -12.36 7.34 -8.16
C LYS A 682 -11.70 6.88 -6.85
N ALA A 683 -12.37 6.04 -6.08
CA ALA A 683 -11.89 5.56 -4.79
C ALA A 683 -11.54 4.06 -4.87
N LEU A 684 -10.70 3.62 -3.94
CA LEU A 684 -10.44 2.21 -3.71
C LEU A 684 -11.07 1.77 -2.40
N GLU A 685 -11.67 0.59 -2.43
CA GLU A 685 -12.20 -0.09 -1.26
C GLU A 685 -11.32 -1.29 -0.90
N VAL A 686 -11.34 -1.70 0.36
CA VAL A 686 -10.83 -3.00 0.77
C VAL A 686 -11.97 -3.99 0.70
N GLN A 687 -11.82 -5.02 -0.14
CA GLN A 687 -12.70 -6.17 -0.17
C GLN A 687 -11.93 -7.42 0.30
N ALA A 688 -12.65 -8.44 0.75
CA ALA A 688 -12.05 -9.73 1.06
C ALA A 688 -13.01 -10.88 0.76
N ALA A 689 -12.47 -11.98 0.25
CA ALA A 689 -13.18 -13.25 0.10
C ALA A 689 -12.71 -14.26 1.16
N PRO A 690 -13.63 -14.99 1.81
CA PRO A 690 -13.27 -16.03 2.77
C PRO A 690 -12.82 -17.29 2.03
N ILE A 691 -11.81 -17.95 2.60
CA ILE A 691 -11.30 -19.24 2.10
C ILE A 691 -11.25 -20.25 3.24
N ASN A 692 -11.28 -21.52 2.87
CA ASN A 692 -11.08 -22.64 3.78
C ASN A 692 -10.09 -23.63 3.17
N CYS A 693 -9.05 -23.98 3.91
CA CYS A 693 -8.03 -24.93 3.52
C CYS A 693 -8.17 -26.16 4.43
N SER A 694 -8.60 -27.28 3.87
CA SER A 694 -8.93 -28.47 4.66
C SER A 694 -7.68 -29.02 5.34
N PRO A 695 -7.70 -29.51 6.59
CA PRO A 695 -6.55 -30.21 7.17
C PRO A 695 -6.13 -31.40 6.30
N ARG A 696 -4.83 -31.67 6.20
CA ARG A 696 -4.28 -32.80 5.43
C ARG A 696 -3.95 -34.00 6.31
#